data_AF-A0A5S4VYE5-F1
#
_entry.id   AF-A0A5S4VYE5-F1
#
_cell.length_a   1.000
_cell.length_b   1.000
_cell.length_c   1.000
_cell.angle_alpha   90.00
_cell.angle_beta   90.00
_cell.angle_gamma   90.00
#
_symmetry.space_group_name_H-M   'P 1'
#
loop_
_entity.id
_entity.type
_entity.pdbx_description
1 polymer ?
#
loop_
_entity_poly.entity_id
_entity_poly.type
_entity_poly.pdbx_seq_one_letter_code
_entity_poly.pdbx_strand_id
1 'polypeptide(L)'
;MLYLPDQIQELYRIAADDIGWVTVREFAALGVIAVTIWAGAFQLTTASLPEIPHATGRLAFYIRLAPVLLGALPIIAATAGQFASRPARKVGEVEEVGSIFRIQDQALAFERNMLLILAIAMLIMLVCFVIFTWRMGSRDRSIDLASRANNTYFIRYRFLALTIGGIVLLTTAFILLPDRLAQFLGSFGVIALFAVCVVGLTVHFALLTIKFTFPFIPVVFGGLFLLASLLGGDDHELRTVAEANSLPKDARMSAVAAFREWLLQKPRLEEARRLGEYPVFIVAAQGGGIYAANNAARFLARMQDLCPAFRQHLFAISAVSGGSVGSAIFAAALHAENASLDSNAADGKTCPKIADFLAGVGRVQDIDAPGPVEQRVASVLATDFLSPLVAGFLFTDFTQMFSPVAIHAFDRARFLEYTLENAGDRMLDSHKGTGDQSNLLRADFQSHWTAGNNMPALLFNTTDAGSGKRAVISPFDFDPLHPNDTDLCILAGLERVATGADQTVKSHSLRIPLSTAAFTSARFPWVTPAATVSLKNDCITTNPQARLVDGGYVENSGIETALDLIEKLNSIKGTSDAPKFRIYLLSLVSGQFGDHGSFMFGELMEPVRALLSTRTSRTYVALNHATSIDRRPDAEVTPSVQRFPAFGRTDITGLFYSLPLGWTLSQKTEDIISLSSGRFWDCVPKDDFDQSRQRQSNADCLQVKLFHLLNGSVASAFETLKDAKLAQAAYADELAKEYRPTPKIKPQPLLACYESNWLQERGYEKYQDKVAAYEHQLTESSKDHSPAPSPVPPYRKSYMAYFQAEQVKALLQEWDRVEETDPRILAYILGSVSYDSADFTRSSENFSYSAASQLPQKWHDRIDKNNAKLVAANRPAVDVNSLLNHPKELANFVLGYDGNPFGNQPGTDDGWLFRPRGMYQLVGREQYQEAQSQTQQLDELEGLDLLTLPDALRDAKIAAKVTFAHFRLHPYENHQTLFELLKDRAKDWTAVRTLQTDMEHAPADGARVNARSEMFLGCIEEALHPTKLKTLQSQFYGEE
;
A
#
# COMPACT_ATOMS: atom_id res chain seq x y z
N MET A 1 -1.99 -21.99 19.79
CA MET A 1 -2.41 -20.69 19.25
C MET A 1 -1.23 -19.74 19.13
N LEU A 2 -0.51 -19.38 20.21
CA LEU A 2 0.60 -18.38 20.21
C LEU A 2 1.84 -18.62 19.29
N TYR A 3 1.89 -19.71 18.51
CA TYR A 3 3.05 -20.05 17.65
C TYR A 3 2.72 -20.12 16.14
N LEU A 4 1.47 -20.39 15.75
CA LEU A 4 1.15 -20.91 14.40
C LEU A 4 0.54 -19.91 13.41
N PRO A 5 -0.39 -19.00 13.78
CA PRO A 5 -0.99 -18.08 12.81
C PRO A 5 -0.05 -16.94 12.43
N ASP A 6 0.03 -16.61 11.13
CA ASP A 6 0.78 -15.45 10.62
C ASP A 6 0.36 -14.14 11.32
N GLN A 7 -0.92 -14.01 11.70
CA GLN A 7 -1.42 -12.86 12.45
C GLN A 7 -0.79 -12.70 13.84
N ILE A 8 -0.43 -13.80 14.51
CA ILE A 8 0.24 -13.72 15.83
C ILE A 8 1.71 -13.34 15.64
N GLN A 9 2.35 -13.85 14.58
CA GLN A 9 3.69 -13.40 14.23
C GLN A 9 3.72 -11.89 13.98
N GLU A 10 2.70 -11.37 13.29
CA GLU A 10 2.53 -9.94 13.08
C GLU A 10 2.35 -9.14 14.39
N LEU A 11 1.67 -9.68 15.40
CA LEU A 11 1.57 -9.03 16.71
C LEU A 11 2.95 -8.91 17.40
N TYR A 12 3.81 -9.91 17.25
CA TYR A 12 5.19 -9.81 17.76
C TYR A 12 6.01 -8.77 16.99
N ARG A 13 5.77 -8.63 15.68
CA ARG A 13 6.37 -7.56 14.85
C ARG A 13 5.93 -6.18 15.30
N ILE A 14 4.63 -5.99 15.57
CA ILE A 14 4.07 -4.75 16.13
C ILE A 14 4.74 -4.41 17.47
N ALA A 15 4.93 -5.39 18.35
CA ALA A 15 5.62 -5.16 19.62
C ALA A 15 7.10 -4.79 19.43
N ALA A 16 7.78 -5.41 18.46
CA ALA A 16 9.18 -5.12 18.15
C ALA A 16 9.40 -3.73 17.52
N ASP A 17 8.40 -3.20 16.80
CA ASP A 17 8.44 -1.88 16.16
C ASP A 17 8.28 -0.73 17.16
N ASP A 18 7.46 -0.92 18.21
CA ASP A 18 7.25 0.04 19.31
C ASP A 18 7.90 -0.44 20.62
N ILE A 19 9.19 -0.07 20.83
CA ILE A 19 9.95 -0.34 22.06
C ILE A 19 9.48 0.61 23.18
N GLY A 20 8.23 0.45 23.56
CA GLY A 20 7.56 1.25 24.55
C GLY A 20 6.51 0.44 25.29
N TRP A 21 5.33 1.02 25.41
CA TRP A 21 4.25 0.45 26.22
C TRP A 21 3.66 -0.83 25.64
N VAL A 22 3.71 -1.02 24.32
CA VAL A 22 3.14 -2.21 23.65
C VAL A 22 3.88 -3.48 24.08
N THR A 23 5.22 -3.48 23.98
CA THR A 23 6.07 -4.60 24.45
C THR A 23 5.83 -4.89 25.94
N VAL A 24 5.79 -3.86 26.79
CA VAL A 24 5.56 -4.05 28.23
C VAL A 24 4.20 -4.69 28.50
N ARG A 25 3.15 -4.25 27.80
CA ARG A 25 1.80 -4.83 27.92
C ARG A 25 1.75 -6.27 27.44
N GLU A 26 2.44 -6.62 26.37
CA GLU A 26 2.56 -8.01 25.91
C GLU A 26 3.18 -8.90 26.99
N PHE A 27 4.36 -8.53 27.50
CA PHE A 27 5.05 -9.31 28.53
C PHE A 27 4.22 -9.43 29.81
N ALA A 28 3.58 -8.33 30.23
CA ALA A 28 2.69 -8.33 31.38
C ALA A 28 1.48 -9.26 31.15
N ALA A 29 0.84 -9.20 29.98
CA ALA A 29 -0.29 -10.05 29.62
C ALA A 29 0.10 -11.54 29.61
N LEU A 30 1.23 -11.89 28.98
CA LEU A 30 1.75 -13.26 28.97
C LEU A 30 2.11 -13.76 30.37
N GLY A 31 2.71 -12.89 31.19
CA GLY A 31 2.99 -13.17 32.59
C GLY A 31 1.71 -13.43 33.41
N VAL A 32 0.68 -12.60 33.21
CA VAL A 32 -0.64 -12.78 33.85
C VAL A 32 -1.27 -14.11 33.43
N ILE A 33 -1.25 -14.45 32.14
CA ILE A 33 -1.77 -15.73 31.63
C ILE A 33 -1.02 -16.90 32.29
N ALA A 34 0.32 -16.86 32.27
CA ALA A 34 1.18 -17.90 32.83
C ALA A 34 0.94 -18.11 34.34
N VAL A 35 0.92 -17.02 35.12
CA VAL A 35 0.67 -17.05 36.56
C VAL A 35 -0.74 -17.54 36.86
N THR A 36 -1.75 -17.12 36.09
CA THR A 36 -3.14 -17.52 36.29
C THR A 36 -3.31 -19.03 36.05
N ILE A 37 -2.77 -19.55 34.94
CA ILE A 37 -2.82 -20.99 34.63
C ILE A 37 -2.09 -21.79 35.71
N TRP A 38 -0.89 -21.36 36.11
CA TRP A 38 -0.16 -22.00 37.21
C TRP A 38 -0.95 -21.98 38.51
N ALA A 39 -1.53 -20.83 38.90
CA ALA A 39 -2.27 -20.67 40.14
C ALA A 39 -3.53 -21.55 40.15
N GLY A 40 -4.27 -21.62 39.04
CA GLY A 40 -5.42 -22.50 38.89
C GLY A 40 -5.03 -23.97 39.02
N ALA A 41 -4.01 -24.42 38.29
CA ALA A 41 -3.49 -25.78 38.39
C ALA A 41 -2.99 -26.11 39.82
N PHE A 42 -2.30 -25.16 40.47
CA PHE A 42 -1.82 -25.32 41.84
C PHE A 42 -2.97 -25.44 42.86
N GLN A 43 -4.03 -24.64 42.72
CA GLN A 43 -5.23 -24.75 43.57
C GLN A 43 -5.93 -26.11 43.44
N LEU A 44 -6.01 -26.65 42.22
CA LEU A 44 -6.62 -27.96 41.98
C LEU A 44 -5.76 -29.10 42.50
N THR A 45 -4.44 -29.03 42.29
CA THR A 45 -3.50 -30.01 42.83
C THR A 45 -3.55 -30.04 44.35
N THR A 46 -3.57 -28.87 45.01
CA THR A 46 -3.63 -28.79 46.48
C THR A 46 -4.96 -29.28 47.05
N ALA A 47 -6.07 -29.05 46.35
CA ALA A 47 -7.38 -29.59 46.73
C ALA A 47 -7.49 -31.12 46.53
N SER A 48 -6.80 -31.66 45.52
CA SER A 48 -6.85 -33.10 45.20
C SER A 48 -5.87 -33.93 46.03
N LEU A 49 -4.79 -33.33 46.53
CA LEU A 49 -3.72 -34.02 47.25
C LEU A 49 -4.20 -34.86 48.47
N PRO A 50 -5.16 -34.39 49.29
CA PRO A 50 -5.70 -35.17 50.41
C PRO A 50 -6.51 -36.40 49.99
N GLU A 51 -7.06 -36.41 48.77
CA GLU A 51 -7.93 -37.46 48.23
C GLU A 51 -7.13 -38.59 47.55
N ILE A 52 -5.80 -38.43 47.39
CA ILE A 52 -4.93 -39.38 46.70
C ILE A 52 -4.01 -40.06 47.74
N PRO A 53 -3.74 -41.38 47.63
CA PRO A 53 -2.74 -42.04 48.46
C PRO A 53 -1.39 -41.32 48.43
N HIS A 54 -0.65 -41.32 49.55
CA HIS A 54 0.62 -40.59 49.67
C HIS A 54 1.56 -40.87 48.48
N ALA A 55 1.68 -39.88 47.60
CA ALA A 55 2.57 -39.95 46.46
C ALA A 55 4.02 -39.97 46.94
N THR A 56 4.80 -40.98 46.53
CA THR A 56 6.24 -41.09 46.81
C THR A 56 7.05 -41.14 45.51
N GLY A 57 8.33 -40.78 45.59
CA GLY A 57 9.26 -40.85 44.45
C GLY A 57 8.84 -39.98 43.26
N ARG A 58 8.82 -40.57 42.06
CA ARG A 58 8.57 -39.86 40.79
C ARG A 58 7.17 -39.25 40.70
N LEU A 59 6.16 -39.90 41.29
CA LEU A 59 4.78 -39.39 41.26
C LEU A 59 4.64 -38.06 42.01
N ALA A 60 5.25 -37.95 43.19
CA ALA A 60 5.28 -36.71 43.96
C ALA A 60 5.99 -35.58 43.20
N PHE A 61 7.06 -35.91 42.47
CA PHE A 61 7.75 -34.96 41.60
C PHE A 61 6.86 -34.49 40.45
N TYR A 62 6.17 -35.40 39.73
CA TYR A 62 5.29 -35.02 38.62
C TYR A 62 4.10 -34.16 39.07
N ILE A 63 3.50 -34.47 40.22
CA ILE A 63 2.41 -33.67 40.80
C ILE A 63 2.85 -32.22 41.07
N ARG A 64 4.11 -32.02 41.52
CA ARG A 64 4.68 -30.69 41.74
C ARG A 64 5.10 -30.00 40.45
N LEU A 65 5.58 -30.76 39.47
CA LEU A 65 6.06 -30.25 38.19
C LEU A 65 4.92 -29.83 37.25
N ALA A 66 3.78 -30.55 37.25
CA ALA A 66 2.70 -30.34 36.30
C ALA A 66 2.13 -28.90 36.28
N PRO A 67 1.82 -28.25 37.43
CA PRO A 67 1.37 -26.85 37.43
C PRO A 67 2.41 -25.88 36.84
N VAL A 68 3.70 -26.13 37.10
CA VAL A 68 4.80 -25.31 36.58
C VAL A 68 4.89 -25.44 35.06
N LEU A 69 4.82 -26.66 34.54
CA LEU A 69 4.82 -26.90 33.09
C LEU A 69 3.63 -26.24 32.40
N LEU A 70 2.41 -26.40 32.95
CA LEU A 70 1.20 -25.81 32.36
C LEU A 70 1.27 -24.27 32.33
N GLY A 71 1.75 -23.64 33.40
CA GLY A 71 1.95 -22.18 33.43
C GLY A 71 3.09 -21.71 32.53
N ALA A 72 4.09 -22.55 32.26
CA ALA A 72 5.23 -22.21 31.40
C ALA A 72 4.89 -22.25 29.89
N LEU A 73 3.89 -23.04 29.48
CA LEU A 73 3.54 -23.24 28.06
C LEU A 73 3.28 -21.94 27.27
N PRO A 74 2.51 -20.95 27.77
CA PRO A 74 2.29 -19.70 27.03
C PRO A 74 3.58 -18.93 26.77
N ILE A 75 4.51 -18.93 27.74
CA ILE A 75 5.79 -18.24 27.61
C ILE A 75 6.67 -18.96 26.59
N ILE A 76 6.76 -20.29 26.66
CA ILE A 76 7.50 -21.11 25.68
C ILE A 76 6.96 -20.87 24.26
N ALA A 77 5.64 -20.88 24.10
CA ALA A 77 5.01 -20.64 22.81
C ALA A 77 5.30 -19.22 22.29
N ALA A 78 5.27 -18.20 23.16
CA ALA A 78 5.61 -16.83 22.79
C ALA A 78 7.09 -16.67 22.42
N THR A 79 8.02 -17.29 23.16
CA THR A 79 9.45 -17.30 22.81
C THR A 79 9.67 -17.90 21.41
N ALA A 80 9.04 -19.03 21.13
CA ALA A 80 9.12 -19.67 19.81
C ALA A 80 8.46 -18.81 18.71
N GLY A 81 7.33 -18.17 19.01
CA GLY A 81 6.61 -17.28 18.09
C GLY A 81 7.43 -16.04 17.72
N GLN A 82 8.02 -15.34 18.70
CA GLN A 82 8.90 -14.20 18.46
C GLN A 82 10.12 -14.58 17.60
N PHE A 83 10.71 -15.76 17.85
CA PHE A 83 11.81 -16.25 17.02
C PHE A 83 11.38 -16.55 15.57
N ALA A 84 10.21 -17.17 15.38
CA ALA A 84 9.66 -17.48 14.06
C ALA A 84 9.21 -16.22 13.29
N SER A 85 8.85 -15.15 14.00
CA SER A 85 8.38 -13.88 13.40
C SER A 85 9.49 -13.08 12.72
N ARG A 86 10.75 -13.44 12.96
CA ARG A 86 11.93 -12.74 12.45
C ARG A 86 11.93 -12.73 10.92
N PRO A 87 12.01 -11.54 10.29
CA PRO A 87 12.17 -11.44 8.85
C PRO A 87 13.39 -12.21 8.34
N ALA A 88 13.23 -12.91 7.21
CA ALA A 88 14.34 -13.63 6.58
C ALA A 88 15.41 -12.64 6.07
N ARG A 89 16.70 -12.98 6.23
CA ARG A 89 17.79 -12.21 5.61
C ARG A 89 18.06 -12.78 4.22
N LYS A 90 17.94 -11.96 3.17
CA LYS A 90 18.30 -12.33 1.81
C LYS A 90 19.59 -11.64 1.40
N VAL A 91 20.70 -12.38 1.39
CA VAL A 91 22.05 -11.88 1.08
C VAL A 91 22.31 -11.92 -0.44
N GLY A 92 22.98 -10.91 -0.98
CA GLY A 92 23.44 -10.88 -2.38
C GLY A 92 22.40 -10.43 -3.42
N GLU A 93 21.11 -10.70 -3.21
CA GLU A 93 20.03 -10.30 -4.13
C GLU A 93 19.46 -8.90 -3.85
N VAL A 94 19.76 -8.32 -2.68
CA VAL A 94 18.99 -7.22 -2.07
C VAL A 94 19.83 -5.97 -1.79
N GLU A 95 21.11 -5.91 -2.15
CA GLU A 95 22.02 -4.80 -1.77
C GLU A 95 22.11 -3.64 -2.77
N GLU A 96 21.34 -3.67 -3.86
CA GLU A 96 21.43 -2.63 -4.90
C GLU A 96 20.74 -1.33 -4.47
N VAL A 97 21.47 -0.21 -4.46
CA VAL A 97 20.90 1.14 -4.28
C VAL A 97 19.90 1.44 -5.41
N GLY A 98 18.73 1.97 -5.05
CA GLY A 98 17.58 2.08 -5.95
C GLY A 98 16.56 0.94 -5.87
N SER A 99 16.95 -0.24 -5.38
CA SER A 99 16.05 -1.39 -5.25
C SER A 99 15.09 -1.21 -4.07
N ILE A 100 13.79 -1.41 -4.32
CA ILE A 100 12.78 -1.48 -3.27
C ILE A 100 13.11 -2.55 -2.22
N PHE A 101 13.74 -3.65 -2.62
CA PHE A 101 14.08 -4.73 -1.72
C PHE A 101 15.17 -4.31 -0.72
N ARG A 102 16.16 -3.51 -1.14
CA ARG A 102 17.21 -3.02 -0.23
C ARG A 102 16.61 -2.16 0.87
N ILE A 103 15.74 -1.24 0.46
CA ILE A 103 15.01 -0.34 1.35
C ILE A 103 14.25 -1.16 2.40
N GLN A 104 13.55 -2.21 1.96
CA GLN A 104 12.80 -3.10 2.84
C GLN A 104 13.72 -3.92 3.77
N ASP A 105 14.81 -4.53 3.30
CA ASP A 105 15.74 -5.30 4.16
C ASP A 105 16.40 -4.41 5.23
N GLN A 106 16.81 -3.20 4.85
CA GLN A 106 17.35 -2.22 5.79
C GLN A 106 16.31 -1.81 6.84
N ALA A 107 15.07 -1.53 6.43
CA ALA A 107 13.99 -1.18 7.35
C ALA A 107 13.64 -2.31 8.33
N LEU A 108 13.80 -3.57 7.91
CA LEU A 108 13.51 -4.77 8.72
C LEU A 108 14.71 -5.22 9.58
N ALA A 109 15.91 -4.66 9.40
CA ALA A 109 17.11 -5.09 10.10
C ALA A 109 17.00 -4.88 11.62
N PHE A 110 16.46 -3.72 12.03
CA PHE A 110 16.18 -3.39 13.42
C PHE A 110 15.20 -4.38 14.03
N GLU A 111 14.06 -4.59 13.38
CA GLU A 111 13.00 -5.49 13.83
C GLU A 111 13.50 -6.94 13.99
N ARG A 112 14.33 -7.43 13.04
CA ARG A 112 14.95 -8.76 13.09
C ARG A 112 15.82 -8.97 14.32
N ASN A 113 16.57 -7.94 14.73
CA ASN A 113 17.43 -7.97 15.91
C ASN A 113 16.61 -7.80 17.19
N MET A 114 15.62 -6.91 17.16
CA MET A 114 14.74 -6.65 18.29
C MET A 114 13.93 -7.88 18.68
N LEU A 115 13.34 -8.58 17.70
CA LEU A 115 12.63 -9.84 17.93
C LEU A 115 13.52 -10.93 18.58
N LEU A 116 14.82 -10.94 18.26
CA LEU A 116 15.77 -11.84 18.92
C LEU A 116 16.00 -11.43 20.39
N ILE A 117 16.18 -10.13 20.65
CA ILE A 117 16.33 -9.59 22.01
C ILE A 117 15.07 -9.90 22.84
N LEU A 118 13.88 -9.66 22.29
CA LEU A 118 12.61 -9.96 22.95
C LEU A 118 12.47 -11.46 23.23
N ALA A 119 12.84 -12.33 22.29
CA ALA A 119 12.82 -13.78 22.51
C ALA A 119 13.76 -14.21 23.65
N ILE A 120 14.95 -13.61 23.74
CA ILE A 120 15.90 -13.84 24.85
C ILE A 120 15.32 -13.30 26.16
N ALA A 121 14.73 -12.12 26.17
CA ALA A 121 14.06 -11.57 27.36
C ALA A 121 12.90 -12.45 27.83
N MET A 122 12.13 -13.01 26.89
CA MET A 122 11.05 -13.96 27.17
C MET A 122 11.58 -15.27 27.74
N LEU A 123 12.75 -15.74 27.28
CA LEU A 123 13.45 -16.90 27.85
C LEU A 123 13.93 -16.63 29.28
N ILE A 124 14.45 -15.44 29.56
CA ILE A 124 14.83 -15.03 30.93
C ILE A 124 13.58 -15.01 31.82
N MET A 125 12.48 -14.43 31.34
CA MET A 125 11.20 -14.43 32.04
C MET A 125 10.71 -15.86 32.31
N LEU A 126 10.83 -16.78 31.35
CA LEU A 126 10.51 -18.20 31.53
C LEU A 126 11.32 -18.83 32.66
N VAL A 127 12.64 -18.61 32.68
CA VAL A 127 13.52 -19.15 33.73
C VAL A 127 13.14 -18.59 35.09
N CYS A 128 12.94 -17.27 35.20
CA CYS A 128 12.48 -16.62 36.42
C CYS A 128 11.12 -17.17 36.88
N PHE A 129 10.18 -17.34 35.96
CA PHE A 129 8.86 -17.90 36.22
C PHE A 129 8.94 -19.33 36.76
N VAL A 130 9.73 -20.20 36.11
CA VAL A 130 9.93 -21.60 36.55
C VAL A 130 10.55 -21.65 37.94
N ILE A 131 11.60 -20.85 38.20
CA ILE A 131 12.24 -20.79 39.53
C ILE A 131 11.24 -20.30 40.60
N PHE A 132 10.51 -19.23 40.30
CA PHE A 132 9.53 -18.65 41.21
C PHE A 132 8.40 -19.63 41.54
N THR A 133 7.76 -20.20 40.51
CA THR A 133 6.63 -21.13 40.66
C THR A 133 7.04 -22.45 41.29
N TRP A 134 8.24 -22.95 40.98
CA TRP A 134 8.82 -24.12 41.67
C TRP A 134 9.03 -23.86 43.16
N ARG A 135 9.68 -22.73 43.51
CA ARG A 135 9.94 -22.36 44.90
C ARG A 135 8.66 -22.08 45.69
N MET A 136 7.66 -21.49 45.04
CA MET A 136 6.35 -21.25 45.65
C MET A 136 5.59 -22.56 45.86
N GLY A 137 5.55 -23.43 44.85
CA GLY A 137 4.85 -24.72 44.91
C GLY A 137 5.51 -25.74 45.85
N SER A 138 6.80 -25.59 46.16
CA SER A 138 7.54 -26.47 47.08
C SER A 138 7.46 -26.06 48.55
N ARG A 139 6.84 -24.92 48.88
CA ARG A 139 6.73 -24.41 50.26
C ARG A 139 5.43 -24.87 50.91
N ASP A 140 5.52 -25.51 52.08
CA ASP A 140 4.34 -25.96 52.85
C ASP A 140 3.39 -24.80 53.19
N ARG A 141 3.95 -23.62 53.50
CA ARG A 141 3.15 -22.40 53.75
C ARG A 141 2.28 -22.01 52.56
N SER A 142 2.74 -22.22 51.32
CA SER A 142 1.96 -21.90 50.11
C SER A 142 0.82 -22.89 49.90
N ILE A 143 1.07 -24.17 50.19
CA ILE A 143 0.05 -25.24 50.12
C ILE A 143 -1.06 -24.97 51.14
N ASP A 144 -0.68 -24.63 52.37
CA ASP A 144 -1.63 -24.26 53.44
C ASP A 144 -2.43 -22.99 53.07
N LEU A 145 -1.76 -21.95 52.56
CA LEU A 145 -2.45 -20.74 52.09
C LEU A 145 -3.47 -21.05 50.97
N ALA A 146 -3.10 -21.86 49.98
CA ALA A 146 -3.99 -22.27 48.90
C ALA A 146 -5.18 -23.08 49.42
N SER A 147 -4.95 -24.02 50.34
CA SER A 147 -6.01 -24.80 51.00
C SER A 147 -7.00 -23.90 51.77
N ARG A 148 -6.48 -22.92 52.54
CA ARG A 148 -7.32 -21.93 53.23
C ARG A 148 -8.12 -21.08 52.24
N ALA A 149 -7.50 -20.63 51.16
CA ALA A 149 -8.16 -19.82 50.14
C ALA A 149 -9.28 -20.60 49.44
N ASN A 150 -9.04 -21.88 49.11
CA ASN A 150 -10.05 -22.77 48.53
C ASN A 150 -11.28 -22.89 49.44
N ASN A 151 -11.06 -23.15 50.73
CA ASN A 151 -12.14 -23.34 51.70
C ASN A 151 -12.89 -22.05 52.08
N THR A 152 -12.18 -20.93 52.09
CA THR A 152 -12.74 -19.62 52.49
C THR A 152 -13.47 -18.93 51.35
N TYR A 153 -12.91 -18.99 50.12
CA TYR A 153 -13.38 -18.21 48.97
C TYR A 153 -13.81 -19.10 47.81
N PHE A 154 -12.89 -19.82 47.16
CA PHE A 154 -13.13 -20.43 45.83
C PHE A 154 -14.22 -21.51 45.81
N ILE A 155 -14.47 -22.21 46.93
CA ILE A 155 -15.56 -23.20 47.03
C ILE A 155 -16.92 -22.55 47.34
N ARG A 156 -16.96 -21.28 47.79
CA ARG A 156 -18.20 -20.62 48.22
C ARG A 156 -18.98 -20.07 47.03
N TYR A 157 -20.28 -20.36 46.98
CA TYR A 157 -21.19 -19.86 45.96
C TYR A 157 -21.22 -18.33 45.84
N ARG A 158 -20.98 -17.59 46.94
CA ARG A 158 -20.93 -16.12 46.93
C ARG A 158 -19.78 -15.60 46.08
N PHE A 159 -18.63 -16.26 46.14
CA PHE A 159 -17.46 -15.86 45.36
C PHE A 159 -17.63 -16.26 43.89
N LEU A 160 -18.22 -17.44 43.62
CA LEU A 160 -18.64 -17.81 42.26
C LEU A 160 -19.61 -16.79 41.66
N ALA A 161 -20.62 -16.34 42.41
CA ALA A 161 -21.56 -15.31 41.95
C ALA A 161 -20.85 -13.97 41.66
N LEU A 162 -19.85 -13.60 42.46
CA LEU A 162 -19.02 -12.41 42.22
C LEU A 162 -18.18 -12.57 40.94
N THR A 163 -17.57 -13.73 40.72
CA THR A 163 -16.83 -14.03 39.48
C THR A 163 -17.74 -13.94 38.26
N ILE A 164 -18.94 -14.56 38.30
CA ILE A 164 -19.91 -14.48 37.21
C ILE A 164 -20.35 -13.03 36.98
N GLY A 165 -20.67 -12.28 38.05
CA GLY A 165 -21.03 -10.86 37.96
C GLY A 165 -19.92 -10.01 37.34
N GLY A 166 -18.65 -10.28 37.66
CA GLY A 166 -17.50 -9.63 37.04
C GLY A 166 -17.38 -9.94 35.54
N ILE A 167 -17.59 -11.19 35.13
CA ILE A 167 -17.57 -11.60 33.71
C ILE A 167 -18.70 -10.90 32.93
N VAL A 168 -19.91 -10.84 33.51
CA VAL A 168 -21.05 -10.14 32.90
C VAL A 168 -20.78 -8.64 32.77
N LEU A 169 -20.20 -8.00 33.79
CA LEU A 169 -19.82 -6.59 33.74
C LEU A 169 -18.79 -6.32 32.65
N LEU A 170 -17.75 -7.15 32.55
CA LEU A 170 -16.71 -7.03 31.52
C LEU A 170 -17.28 -7.23 30.11
N THR A 171 -18.12 -8.25 29.92
CA THR A 171 -18.79 -8.52 28.64
C THR A 171 -19.66 -7.34 28.23
N THR A 172 -20.43 -6.79 29.18
CA THR A 172 -21.25 -5.60 28.95
C THR A 172 -20.40 -4.38 28.58
N ALA A 173 -19.26 -4.18 29.24
CA ALA A 173 -18.34 -3.09 28.92
C ALA A 173 -17.79 -3.19 27.49
N PHE A 174 -17.42 -4.39 27.02
CA PHE A 174 -17.01 -4.60 25.63
C PHE A 174 -18.14 -4.38 24.63
N ILE A 175 -19.40 -4.67 24.97
CA ILE A 175 -20.53 -4.39 24.06
C ILE A 175 -20.82 -2.88 23.95
N LEU A 176 -20.73 -2.16 25.08
CA LEU A 176 -20.99 -0.71 25.11
C LEU A 176 -19.86 0.12 24.50
N LEU A 177 -18.62 -0.38 24.57
CA LEU A 177 -17.41 0.28 24.08
C LEU A 177 -16.56 -0.69 23.23
N PRO A 178 -17.08 -1.16 22.08
CA PRO A 178 -16.52 -2.30 21.33
C PRO A 178 -15.11 -2.06 20.82
N ASP A 179 -14.79 -0.86 20.38
CA ASP A 179 -13.48 -0.49 19.84
C ASP A 179 -12.54 0.06 20.92
N ARG A 180 -12.97 1.08 21.67
CA ARG A 180 -12.09 1.85 22.57
C ARG A 180 -11.48 1.00 23.70
N LEU A 181 -12.29 0.18 24.37
CA LEU A 181 -11.82 -0.64 25.48
C LEU A 181 -10.85 -1.72 24.99
N ALA A 182 -11.19 -2.36 23.86
CA ALA A 182 -10.38 -3.41 23.28
C ALA A 182 -9.05 -2.88 22.74
N GLN A 183 -9.05 -1.76 22.02
CA GLN A 183 -7.84 -1.09 21.53
C GLN A 183 -6.95 -0.59 22.68
N PHE A 184 -7.54 -0.10 23.77
CA PHE A 184 -6.77 0.31 24.95
C PHE A 184 -6.01 -0.87 25.58
N LEU A 185 -6.67 -2.03 25.72
CA LEU A 185 -6.08 -3.24 26.29
C LEU A 185 -5.09 -3.92 25.31
N GLY A 186 -5.34 -3.80 24.01
CA GLY A 186 -4.65 -4.56 22.97
C GLY A 186 -5.01 -6.05 22.99
N SER A 187 -4.66 -6.76 21.91
CA SER A 187 -5.07 -8.16 21.71
C SER A 187 -4.56 -9.08 22.81
N PHE A 188 -3.29 -8.95 23.23
CA PHE A 188 -2.73 -9.73 24.34
C PHE A 188 -3.42 -9.41 25.67
N GLY A 189 -3.75 -8.14 25.94
CA GLY A 189 -4.45 -7.73 27.16
C GLY A 189 -5.86 -8.30 27.24
N VAL A 190 -6.60 -8.29 26.12
CA VAL A 190 -7.94 -8.91 26.01
C VAL A 190 -7.85 -10.43 26.26
N ILE A 191 -6.88 -11.12 25.65
CA ILE A 191 -6.65 -12.55 25.85
C ILE A 191 -6.30 -12.85 27.32
N ALA A 192 -5.46 -12.03 27.95
CA ALA A 192 -5.09 -12.21 29.35
C ALA A 192 -6.29 -12.04 30.28
N LEU A 193 -7.13 -11.03 30.04
CA LEU A 193 -8.35 -10.80 30.81
C LEU A 193 -9.32 -11.98 30.67
N PHE A 194 -9.50 -12.49 29.45
CA PHE A 194 -10.33 -13.66 29.21
C PHE A 194 -9.78 -14.92 29.89
N ALA A 195 -8.46 -15.14 29.81
CA ALA A 195 -7.79 -16.26 30.48
C ALA A 195 -8.01 -16.22 32.00
N VAL A 196 -7.93 -15.04 32.63
CA VAL A 196 -8.26 -14.85 34.06
C VAL A 196 -9.70 -15.26 34.35
N CYS A 197 -10.65 -14.82 33.51
CA CYS A 197 -12.06 -15.15 33.67
C CYS A 197 -12.34 -16.66 33.55
N VAL A 198 -11.83 -17.29 32.49
CA VAL A 198 -12.09 -18.71 32.19
C VAL A 198 -11.37 -19.63 33.17
N VAL A 199 -10.10 -19.35 33.50
CA VAL A 199 -9.37 -20.12 34.51
C VAL A 199 -10.04 -19.96 35.87
N GLY A 200 -10.41 -18.73 36.25
CA GLY A 200 -11.16 -18.47 37.47
C GLY A 200 -12.43 -19.31 37.54
N LEU A 201 -13.28 -19.24 36.51
CA LEU A 201 -14.56 -19.97 36.46
C LEU A 201 -14.37 -21.50 36.48
N THR A 202 -13.44 -22.02 35.68
CA THR A 202 -13.17 -23.47 35.60
C THR A 202 -12.59 -24.01 36.90
N VAL A 203 -11.72 -23.26 37.58
CA VAL A 203 -11.19 -23.64 38.90
C VAL A 203 -12.31 -23.74 39.93
N HIS A 204 -13.26 -22.80 39.96
CA HIS A 204 -14.42 -22.88 40.87
C HIS A 204 -15.23 -24.17 40.65
N PHE A 205 -15.62 -24.44 39.40
CA PHE A 205 -16.42 -25.63 39.10
C PHE A 205 -15.64 -26.93 39.33
N ALA A 206 -14.33 -26.96 39.09
CA ALA A 206 -13.49 -28.10 39.41
C ALA A 206 -13.37 -28.32 40.92
N LEU A 207 -13.21 -27.26 41.73
CA LEU A 207 -13.20 -27.37 43.20
C LEU A 207 -14.55 -27.83 43.76
N LEU A 208 -15.67 -27.35 43.21
CA LEU A 208 -17.00 -27.87 43.53
C LEU A 208 -17.14 -29.34 43.14
N THR A 209 -16.56 -29.73 42.00
CA THR A 209 -16.56 -31.12 41.53
C THR A 209 -15.82 -32.03 42.51
N ILE A 210 -14.65 -31.62 42.99
CA ILE A 210 -13.89 -32.37 44.00
C ILE A 210 -14.70 -32.46 45.30
N LYS A 211 -15.23 -31.34 45.80
CA LYS A 211 -15.92 -31.31 47.09
C LYS A 211 -17.21 -32.12 47.14
N PHE A 212 -18.03 -32.05 46.09
CA PHE A 212 -19.34 -32.71 46.05
C PHE A 212 -19.28 -34.03 45.28
N THR A 213 -18.12 -34.42 44.76
CA THR A 213 -17.94 -35.61 43.90
C THR A 213 -18.91 -35.65 42.71
N PHE A 214 -19.32 -34.47 42.23
CA PHE A 214 -20.31 -34.29 41.17
C PHE A 214 -19.69 -33.56 39.99
N PRO A 215 -19.79 -34.06 38.74
CA PRO A 215 -19.06 -33.52 37.60
C PRO A 215 -19.68 -32.21 37.06
N PHE A 216 -19.51 -31.09 37.79
CA PHE A 216 -20.15 -29.81 37.47
C PHE A 216 -19.76 -29.25 36.11
N ILE A 217 -18.49 -29.37 35.69
CA ILE A 217 -18.05 -28.82 34.39
C ILE A 217 -18.84 -29.43 33.22
N PRO A 218 -18.82 -30.76 32.99
CA PRO A 218 -19.56 -31.35 31.88
C PRO A 218 -21.08 -31.24 32.05
N VAL A 219 -21.61 -31.25 33.28
CA VAL A 219 -23.06 -31.11 33.50
C VAL A 219 -23.55 -29.69 33.20
N VAL A 220 -22.87 -28.67 33.73
CA VAL A 220 -23.29 -27.27 33.57
C VAL A 220 -22.96 -26.78 32.17
N PHE A 221 -21.70 -26.84 31.74
CA PHE A 221 -21.32 -26.32 30.41
C PHE A 221 -21.84 -27.21 29.29
N GLY A 222 -21.81 -28.54 29.45
CA GLY A 222 -22.37 -29.45 28.45
C GLY A 222 -23.90 -29.36 28.38
N GLY A 223 -24.57 -29.21 29.53
CA GLY A 223 -26.01 -28.97 29.58
C GLY A 223 -26.41 -27.63 28.96
N LEU A 224 -25.71 -26.55 29.28
CA LEU A 224 -25.94 -25.22 28.68
C LEU A 224 -25.66 -25.22 27.19
N PHE A 225 -24.56 -25.84 26.75
CA PHE A 225 -24.23 -25.96 25.33
C PHE A 225 -25.28 -26.78 24.58
N LEU A 226 -25.75 -27.90 25.15
CA LEU A 226 -26.82 -28.70 24.54
C LEU A 226 -28.13 -27.91 24.48
N LEU A 227 -28.48 -27.20 25.55
CA LEU A 227 -29.66 -26.35 25.59
C LEU A 227 -29.58 -25.22 24.56
N ALA A 228 -28.42 -24.56 24.46
CA ALA A 228 -28.14 -23.54 23.47
C ALA A 228 -28.18 -24.08 22.04
N SER A 229 -27.67 -25.30 21.80
CA SER A 229 -27.71 -25.93 20.48
C SER A 229 -29.13 -26.35 20.07
N LEU A 230 -30.00 -26.67 21.03
CA LEU A 230 -31.38 -27.09 20.78
C LEU A 230 -32.39 -25.93 20.70
N LEU A 231 -32.18 -24.88 21.48
CA LEU A 231 -33.10 -23.74 21.61
C LEU A 231 -32.56 -22.44 21.02
N GLY A 232 -31.25 -22.33 20.82
CA GLY A 232 -30.59 -21.11 20.37
C GLY A 232 -30.97 -20.78 18.92
N GLY A 233 -31.32 -19.51 18.70
CA GLY A 233 -31.49 -18.94 17.38
C GLY A 233 -30.17 -18.43 16.79
N ASP A 234 -30.25 -17.92 15.58
CA ASP A 234 -29.11 -17.33 14.87
C ASP A 234 -28.82 -15.91 15.39
N ASP A 235 -27.61 -15.68 15.90
CA ASP A 235 -27.17 -14.41 16.47
C ASP A 235 -26.35 -13.57 15.47
N HIS A 236 -26.03 -14.11 14.30
CA HIS A 236 -25.18 -13.48 13.28
C HIS A 236 -25.97 -12.90 12.10
N GLU A 237 -27.16 -12.35 12.38
CA GLU A 237 -27.97 -11.65 11.40
C GLU A 237 -27.29 -10.37 10.90
N LEU A 238 -27.39 -10.15 9.60
CA LEU A 238 -26.81 -9.01 8.91
C LEU A 238 -27.47 -7.70 9.39
N ARG A 239 -26.65 -6.71 9.75
CA ARG A 239 -27.11 -5.43 10.28
C ARG A 239 -27.77 -4.57 9.19
N THR A 240 -28.95 -4.03 9.49
CA THR A 240 -29.71 -3.13 8.61
C THR A 240 -29.70 -1.69 9.12
N VAL A 241 -29.96 -0.73 8.24
CA VAL A 241 -30.05 0.69 8.60
C VAL A 241 -31.41 1.01 9.25
N ALA A 242 -31.45 1.89 10.26
CA ALA A 242 -32.63 2.15 11.08
C ALA A 242 -33.88 2.64 10.31
N GLU A 243 -33.70 3.28 9.15
CA GLU A 243 -34.78 3.79 8.29
C GLU A 243 -35.26 2.80 7.21
N ALA A 244 -34.90 1.51 7.30
CA ALA A 244 -35.28 0.50 6.30
C ALA A 244 -36.81 0.34 6.07
N ASN A 245 -37.65 0.88 6.96
CA ASN A 245 -39.10 0.70 6.95
C ASN A 245 -39.89 1.85 6.28
N SER A 246 -39.27 2.97 5.87
CA SER A 246 -40.00 4.20 5.49
C SER A 246 -39.81 4.75 4.07
N LEU A 247 -38.92 4.19 3.23
CA LEU A 247 -38.65 4.66 1.86
C LEU A 247 -39.20 3.69 0.78
N PRO A 248 -39.61 4.18 -0.41
CA PRO A 248 -40.15 3.34 -1.48
C PRO A 248 -39.17 2.25 -1.92
N LYS A 249 -39.70 1.05 -2.16
CA LYS A 249 -38.99 -0.10 -2.74
C LYS A 249 -38.78 0.09 -4.25
N ASP A 250 -38.01 1.11 -4.63
CA ASP A 250 -37.76 1.36 -6.06
C ASP A 250 -37.04 0.16 -6.70
N ALA A 251 -37.44 -0.16 -7.92
CA ALA A 251 -36.86 -1.27 -8.67
C ALA A 251 -35.41 -0.93 -9.04
N ARG A 252 -34.51 -1.88 -8.84
CA ARG A 252 -33.10 -1.72 -9.20
C ARG A 252 -32.91 -1.61 -10.72
N MET A 253 -31.96 -0.78 -11.14
CA MET A 253 -31.59 -0.62 -12.55
C MET A 253 -30.68 -1.77 -13.01
N SER A 254 -30.68 -2.05 -14.31
CA SER A 254 -29.70 -2.99 -14.89
C SER A 254 -28.31 -2.35 -15.02
N ALA A 255 -27.26 -3.16 -14.99
CA ALA A 255 -25.87 -2.72 -15.16
C ALA A 255 -25.66 -1.97 -16.48
N VAL A 256 -26.32 -2.42 -17.55
CA VAL A 256 -26.31 -1.79 -18.88
C VAL A 256 -26.94 -0.40 -18.82
N ALA A 257 -28.11 -0.25 -18.18
CA ALA A 257 -28.78 1.04 -18.05
C ALA A 257 -27.98 2.00 -17.17
N ALA A 258 -27.47 1.50 -16.03
CA ALA A 258 -26.66 2.24 -15.08
C ALA A 258 -25.36 2.76 -15.73
N PHE A 259 -24.66 1.91 -16.50
CA PHE A 259 -23.45 2.30 -17.23
C PHE A 259 -23.75 3.28 -18.35
N ARG A 260 -24.86 3.11 -19.10
CA ARG A 260 -25.27 4.06 -20.13
C ARG A 260 -25.53 5.44 -19.51
N GLU A 261 -26.28 5.52 -18.42
CA GLU A 261 -26.53 6.79 -17.72
C GLU A 261 -25.24 7.42 -17.18
N TRP A 262 -24.32 6.59 -16.69
CA TRP A 262 -23.01 7.05 -16.22
C TRP A 262 -22.15 7.60 -17.37
N LEU A 263 -22.09 6.91 -18.51
CA LEU A 263 -21.27 7.28 -19.66
C LEU A 263 -21.82 8.53 -20.38
N LEU A 264 -23.14 8.70 -20.40
CA LEU A 264 -23.81 9.83 -21.06
C LEU A 264 -23.81 11.13 -20.24
N GLN A 265 -23.18 11.16 -19.07
CA GLN A 265 -22.98 12.41 -18.33
C GLN A 265 -22.14 13.40 -19.15
N LYS A 266 -22.55 14.67 -19.20
CA LYS A 266 -21.96 15.70 -20.07
C LYS A 266 -20.42 15.77 -20.00
N PRO A 267 -19.77 15.80 -18.82
CA PRO A 267 -18.30 15.86 -18.74
C PRO A 267 -17.61 14.67 -19.40
N ARG A 268 -18.19 13.47 -19.28
CA ARG A 268 -17.63 12.24 -19.88
C ARG A 268 -17.82 12.20 -21.40
N LEU A 269 -18.92 12.76 -21.91
CA LEU A 269 -19.14 12.92 -23.35
C LEU A 269 -18.14 13.89 -23.98
N GLU A 270 -17.83 15.00 -23.31
CA GLU A 270 -16.81 15.95 -23.77
C GLU A 270 -15.42 15.32 -23.77
N GLU A 271 -15.08 14.59 -22.71
CA GLU A 271 -13.81 13.88 -22.62
C GLU A 271 -13.69 12.74 -23.64
N ALA A 272 -14.78 12.02 -23.92
CA ALA A 272 -14.82 11.01 -24.97
C ALA A 272 -14.57 11.61 -26.36
N ARG A 273 -15.07 12.83 -26.64
CA ARG A 273 -14.76 13.54 -27.89
C ARG A 273 -13.30 13.96 -27.96
N ARG A 274 -12.71 14.38 -26.82
CA ARG A 274 -11.29 14.74 -26.73
C ARG A 274 -10.37 13.54 -27.01
N LEU A 275 -10.68 12.39 -26.42
CA LEU A 275 -9.87 11.17 -26.51
C LEU A 275 -10.15 10.32 -27.76
N GLY A 276 -11.30 10.49 -28.40
CA GLY A 276 -11.77 9.69 -29.54
C GLY A 276 -12.29 8.30 -29.15
N GLU A 277 -11.71 7.67 -28.13
CA GLU A 277 -12.17 6.44 -27.49
C GLU A 277 -12.05 6.60 -25.97
N TYR A 278 -13.17 6.57 -25.25
CA TYR A 278 -13.21 6.82 -23.81
C TYR A 278 -12.69 5.60 -23.01
N PRO A 279 -11.61 5.71 -22.22
CA PRO A 279 -11.12 4.62 -21.40
C PRO A 279 -11.99 4.46 -20.15
N VAL A 280 -12.49 3.25 -19.91
CA VAL A 280 -13.30 2.90 -18.74
C VAL A 280 -12.51 1.90 -17.91
N PHE A 281 -12.28 2.21 -16.64
CA PHE A 281 -11.59 1.30 -15.73
C PHE A 281 -12.58 0.49 -14.89
N ILE A 282 -12.35 -0.81 -14.84
CA ILE A 282 -12.94 -1.71 -13.85
C ILE A 282 -11.79 -2.33 -13.07
N VAL A 283 -11.84 -2.24 -11.74
CA VAL A 283 -10.79 -2.77 -10.87
C VAL A 283 -11.28 -4.04 -10.21
N ALA A 284 -10.49 -5.11 -10.23
CA ALA A 284 -10.67 -6.30 -9.43
C ALA A 284 -9.71 -6.26 -8.23
N ALA A 285 -10.23 -6.36 -7.01
CA ALA A 285 -9.45 -6.27 -5.77
C ALA A 285 -9.55 -7.59 -4.97
N GLN A 286 -8.41 -8.26 -4.83
CA GLN A 286 -8.32 -9.58 -4.19
C GLN A 286 -8.63 -9.55 -2.69
N GLY A 287 -9.09 -10.69 -2.16
CA GLY A 287 -9.20 -10.96 -0.73
C GLY A 287 -7.91 -11.43 -0.05
N GLY A 288 -7.70 -10.98 1.19
CA GLY A 288 -6.52 -11.35 2.00
C GLY A 288 -6.51 -10.80 3.43
N GLY A 289 -7.65 -10.35 3.97
CA GLY A 289 -7.66 -9.57 5.21
C GLY A 289 -7.02 -8.18 5.02
N ILE A 290 -6.43 -7.64 6.07
CA ILE A 290 -5.99 -6.24 6.13
C ILE A 290 -4.87 -5.89 5.13
N TYR A 291 -3.96 -6.82 4.78
CA TYR A 291 -2.93 -6.51 3.78
C TYR A 291 -3.54 -6.23 2.40
N ALA A 292 -4.58 -6.98 2.03
CA ALA A 292 -5.28 -6.79 0.77
C ALA A 292 -6.15 -5.52 0.81
N ALA A 293 -6.74 -5.20 1.96
CA ALA A 293 -7.40 -3.92 2.19
C ALA A 293 -6.42 -2.74 1.99
N ASN A 294 -5.21 -2.87 2.55
CA ASN A 294 -4.15 -1.88 2.46
C ASN A 294 -3.65 -1.71 1.01
N ASN A 295 -3.41 -2.81 0.29
CA ASN A 295 -3.06 -2.80 -1.14
C ASN A 295 -4.13 -2.07 -1.98
N ALA A 296 -5.38 -2.55 -1.89
CA ALA A 296 -6.46 -2.02 -2.70
C ALA A 296 -6.69 -0.53 -2.43
N ALA A 297 -6.78 -0.14 -1.16
CA ALA A 297 -7.06 1.24 -0.80
C ALA A 297 -5.90 2.17 -1.15
N ARG A 298 -4.63 1.78 -0.89
CA ARG A 298 -3.46 2.64 -1.17
C ARG A 298 -3.20 2.81 -2.65
N PHE A 299 -3.27 1.73 -3.45
CA PHE A 299 -3.09 1.85 -4.90
C PHE A 299 -4.15 2.77 -5.52
N LEU A 300 -5.44 2.58 -5.17
CA LEU A 300 -6.53 3.39 -5.69
C LEU A 300 -6.42 4.85 -5.24
N ALA A 301 -6.12 5.10 -3.97
CA ALA A 301 -5.94 6.44 -3.43
C ALA A 301 -4.75 7.16 -4.07
N ARG A 302 -3.60 6.47 -4.19
CA ARG A 302 -2.42 7.01 -4.87
C ARG A 302 -2.70 7.34 -6.33
N MET A 303 -3.36 6.44 -7.06
CA MET A 303 -3.76 6.71 -8.44
C MET A 303 -4.68 7.93 -8.54
N GLN A 304 -5.63 8.09 -7.61
CA GLN A 304 -6.50 9.26 -7.56
C GLN A 304 -5.74 10.55 -7.27
N ASP A 305 -4.81 10.53 -6.31
CA ASP A 305 -3.99 11.70 -5.95
C ASP A 305 -3.00 12.08 -7.07
N LEU A 306 -2.50 11.09 -7.83
CA LEU A 306 -1.64 11.32 -9.00
C LEU A 306 -2.42 11.81 -10.21
N CYS A 307 -3.66 11.35 -10.36
CA CYS A 307 -4.55 11.60 -11.49
C CYS A 307 -5.96 11.94 -11.01
N PRO A 308 -6.29 13.21 -10.73
CA PRO A 308 -7.62 13.61 -10.27
C PRO A 308 -8.76 13.19 -11.22
N ALA A 309 -8.48 13.07 -12.52
CA ALA A 309 -9.43 12.57 -13.52
C ALA A 309 -9.76 11.07 -13.38
N PHE A 310 -8.93 10.28 -12.69
CA PHE A 310 -9.09 8.82 -12.59
C PHE A 310 -10.50 8.42 -12.11
N ARG A 311 -11.05 9.07 -11.08
CA ARG A 311 -12.43 8.84 -10.60
C ARG A 311 -13.52 9.03 -11.65
N GLN A 312 -13.30 9.84 -12.69
CA GLN A 312 -14.29 10.02 -13.75
C GLN A 312 -14.35 8.81 -14.69
N HIS A 313 -13.24 8.08 -14.81
CA HIS A 313 -13.07 6.91 -15.69
C HIS A 313 -13.24 5.57 -14.95
N LEU A 314 -13.15 5.57 -13.61
CA LEU A 314 -13.35 4.38 -12.79
C LEU A 314 -14.85 4.09 -12.61
N PHE A 315 -15.37 3.14 -13.39
CA PHE A 315 -16.79 2.78 -13.34
C PHE A 315 -17.12 1.89 -12.14
N ALA A 316 -16.34 0.83 -11.92
CA ALA A 316 -16.65 -0.18 -10.90
C ALA A 316 -15.40 -0.80 -10.26
N ILE A 317 -15.55 -1.23 -9.01
CA ILE A 317 -14.55 -2.03 -8.29
C ILE A 317 -15.21 -3.34 -7.84
N SER A 318 -14.80 -4.46 -8.42
CA SER A 318 -15.15 -5.81 -8.00
C SER A 318 -14.17 -6.29 -6.94
N ALA A 319 -14.61 -6.39 -5.70
CA ALA A 319 -13.74 -6.64 -4.57
C ALA A 319 -14.18 -7.86 -3.76
N VAL A 320 -13.21 -8.53 -3.13
CA VAL A 320 -13.42 -9.73 -2.31
C VAL A 320 -12.78 -9.53 -0.94
N SER A 321 -13.43 -9.97 0.14
CA SER A 321 -12.88 -10.01 1.50
C SER A 321 -12.22 -8.68 1.92
N GLY A 322 -10.96 -8.73 2.36
CA GLY A 322 -10.16 -7.54 2.66
C GLY A 322 -10.11 -6.50 1.54
N GLY A 323 -10.10 -6.91 0.27
CA GLY A 323 -10.20 -5.99 -0.87
C GLY A 323 -11.49 -5.17 -0.82
N SER A 324 -12.62 -5.76 -0.40
CA SER A 324 -13.90 -5.04 -0.24
C SER A 324 -13.83 -3.99 0.86
N VAL A 325 -13.16 -4.31 1.97
CA VAL A 325 -12.91 -3.35 3.06
C VAL A 325 -12.02 -2.21 2.56
N GLY A 326 -10.94 -2.51 1.83
CA GLY A 326 -10.07 -1.51 1.23
C GLY A 326 -10.79 -0.59 0.23
N SER A 327 -11.63 -1.16 -0.64
CA SER A 327 -12.44 -0.38 -1.58
C SER A 327 -13.49 0.49 -0.90
N ALA A 328 -14.10 0.03 0.20
CA ALA A 328 -15.00 0.85 1.01
C ALA A 328 -14.27 2.03 1.68
N ILE A 329 -13.06 1.80 2.21
CA ILE A 329 -12.21 2.85 2.80
C ILE A 329 -11.82 3.88 1.74
N PHE A 330 -11.39 3.45 0.55
CA PHE A 330 -11.10 4.33 -0.57
C PHE A 330 -12.33 5.16 -0.98
N ALA A 331 -13.50 4.53 -1.12
CA ALA A 331 -14.73 5.25 -1.45
C ALA A 331 -15.11 6.28 -0.37
N ALA A 332 -14.96 5.96 0.91
CA ALA A 332 -15.20 6.92 1.99
C ALA A 332 -14.20 8.10 1.96
N ALA A 333 -12.91 7.82 1.74
CA ALA A 333 -11.87 8.85 1.63
C ALA A 333 -12.07 9.77 0.41
N LEU A 334 -12.51 9.19 -0.71
CA LEU A 334 -12.83 9.90 -1.95
C LEU A 334 -14.10 10.76 -1.84
N HIS A 335 -15.11 10.27 -1.10
CA HIS A 335 -16.33 11.02 -0.82
C HIS A 335 -16.04 12.29 -0.02
N ALA A 336 -15.09 12.21 0.92
CA ALA A 336 -14.70 13.35 1.74
C ALA A 336 -14.07 14.51 0.95
N GLU A 337 -13.58 14.27 -0.27
CA GLU A 337 -12.94 15.30 -1.12
C GLU A 337 -13.93 16.34 -1.70
N ASN A 338 -15.25 16.10 -1.66
CA ASN A 338 -16.30 17.05 -2.12
C ASN A 338 -16.05 17.67 -3.52
N ALA A 339 -15.39 16.94 -4.42
CA ALA A 339 -15.12 17.41 -5.78
C ALA A 339 -16.36 17.27 -6.68
N SER A 340 -16.85 18.40 -7.22
CA SER A 340 -17.95 18.42 -8.19
C SER A 340 -17.56 17.74 -9.52
N LEU A 341 -18.53 17.34 -10.34
CA LEU A 341 -18.27 16.79 -11.67
C LEU A 341 -17.38 17.71 -12.54
N ASP A 342 -17.53 19.03 -12.36
CA ASP A 342 -16.89 20.06 -13.19
C ASP A 342 -15.53 20.54 -12.63
N SER A 343 -15.14 20.14 -11.41
CA SER A 343 -13.95 20.71 -10.75
C SER A 343 -12.62 20.31 -11.37
N ASN A 344 -12.60 19.28 -12.23
CA ASN A 344 -11.39 18.91 -13.00
C ASN A 344 -11.07 19.89 -14.14
N ALA A 345 -11.95 20.87 -14.41
CA ALA A 345 -11.74 21.88 -15.44
C ALA A 345 -10.84 23.05 -15.01
N ALA A 346 -10.59 23.25 -13.70
CA ALA A 346 -9.96 24.49 -13.22
C ALA A 346 -8.45 24.59 -13.54
N ASP A 347 -7.73 23.46 -13.58
CA ASP A 347 -6.26 23.45 -13.77
C ASP A 347 -5.78 22.73 -15.05
N GLY A 348 -6.68 22.14 -15.85
CA GLY A 348 -6.37 21.59 -17.18
C GLY A 348 -5.40 20.39 -17.26
N LYS A 349 -4.86 19.87 -16.15
CA LYS A 349 -3.99 18.67 -16.11
C LYS A 349 -4.73 17.45 -15.58
N THR A 350 -4.89 16.42 -16.41
CA THR A 350 -5.50 15.12 -16.06
C THR A 350 -4.73 14.37 -14.97
N CYS A 351 -3.39 14.45 -15.00
CA CYS A 351 -2.45 13.76 -14.11
C CYS A 351 -1.18 14.60 -13.90
N PRO A 352 -1.24 15.66 -13.09
CA PRO A 352 -0.19 16.68 -13.05
C PRO A 352 1.19 16.12 -12.65
N LYS A 353 1.26 15.32 -11.57
CA LYS A 353 2.53 14.80 -11.05
C LYS A 353 3.25 13.87 -12.04
N ILE A 354 2.51 12.97 -12.69
CA ILE A 354 3.08 12.03 -13.67
C ILE A 354 3.47 12.77 -14.96
N ALA A 355 2.61 13.69 -15.43
CA ALA A 355 2.89 14.50 -16.60
C ALA A 355 4.18 15.30 -16.43
N ASP A 356 4.34 15.95 -15.28
CA ASP A 356 5.53 16.71 -14.95
C ASP A 356 6.75 15.78 -14.94
N PHE A 357 6.75 14.67 -14.22
CA PHE A 357 7.90 13.77 -14.23
C PHE A 357 8.27 13.24 -15.64
N LEU A 358 7.31 12.77 -16.44
CA LEU A 358 7.59 12.18 -17.76
C LEU A 358 8.02 13.22 -18.81
N ALA A 359 7.60 14.47 -18.66
CA ALA A 359 8.14 15.59 -19.44
C ALA A 359 9.59 15.95 -19.02
N GLY A 360 10.16 15.24 -18.03
CA GLY A 360 11.52 15.45 -17.51
C GLY A 360 11.63 16.62 -16.54
N VAL A 361 10.50 17.18 -16.09
CA VAL A 361 10.34 18.40 -15.30
C VAL A 361 10.91 18.22 -13.89
N GLY A 362 12.21 18.40 -13.72
CA GLY A 362 12.86 18.19 -12.43
C GLY A 362 12.75 19.38 -11.47
N ARG A 363 11.61 19.52 -10.78
CA ARG A 363 11.51 19.93 -9.36
C ARG A 363 10.27 19.28 -8.73
N VAL A 364 10.10 17.97 -8.84
CA VAL A 364 9.06 17.29 -8.06
C VAL A 364 9.62 17.00 -6.66
N GLN A 365 9.68 18.03 -5.82
CA GLN A 365 9.86 17.82 -4.38
C GLN A 365 8.69 16.97 -3.88
N ASP A 366 8.95 16.08 -2.92
CA ASP A 366 7.92 15.27 -2.25
C ASP A 366 7.15 14.34 -3.23
N ILE A 367 7.83 13.79 -4.25
CA ILE A 367 7.23 12.83 -5.22
C ILE A 367 6.75 11.54 -4.53
N ASP A 368 7.41 11.17 -3.44
CA ASP A 368 7.12 10.05 -2.54
C ASP A 368 6.10 10.40 -1.46
N ALA A 369 5.72 11.68 -1.31
CA ALA A 369 4.76 12.07 -0.30
C ALA A 369 3.33 11.67 -0.71
N PRO A 370 2.58 11.03 0.20
CA PRO A 370 1.21 10.62 -0.07
C PRO A 370 0.32 11.86 -0.25
N GLY A 371 -0.60 11.80 -1.22
CA GLY A 371 -1.61 12.85 -1.40
C GLY A 371 -2.73 12.77 -0.35
N PRO A 372 -3.71 13.69 -0.40
CA PRO A 372 -4.75 13.81 0.62
C PRO A 372 -5.64 12.55 0.72
N VAL A 373 -5.99 11.90 -0.39
CA VAL A 373 -6.82 10.68 -0.36
C VAL A 373 -6.01 9.53 0.24
N GLU A 374 -4.73 9.38 -0.14
CA GLU A 374 -3.84 8.35 0.39
C GLU A 374 -3.61 8.52 1.90
N GLN A 375 -3.44 9.76 2.38
CA GLN A 375 -3.31 10.05 3.81
C GLN A 375 -4.56 9.68 4.62
N ARG A 376 -5.76 9.99 4.11
CA ARG A 376 -7.03 9.59 4.72
C ARG A 376 -7.16 8.08 4.80
N VAL A 377 -6.89 7.38 3.70
CA VAL A 377 -6.87 5.91 3.65
C VAL A 377 -5.88 5.34 4.66
N ALA A 378 -4.66 5.87 4.73
CA ALA A 378 -3.64 5.44 5.67
C ALA A 378 -4.09 5.63 7.14
N SER A 379 -4.77 6.74 7.45
CA SER A 379 -5.28 7.00 8.81
C SER A 379 -6.31 5.98 9.29
N VAL A 380 -7.17 5.48 8.38
CA VAL A 380 -8.15 4.44 8.70
C VAL A 380 -7.48 3.09 8.87
N LEU A 381 -6.56 2.74 7.96
CA LEU A 381 -5.87 1.44 7.95
C LEU A 381 -4.92 1.25 9.15
N ALA A 382 -4.37 2.33 9.71
CA ALA A 382 -3.55 2.31 10.92
C ALA A 382 -4.34 1.94 12.20
N THR A 383 -5.67 1.77 12.11
CA THR A 383 -6.52 1.39 13.24
C THR A 383 -6.32 -0.08 13.61
N ASP A 384 -6.26 -0.38 14.91
CA ASP A 384 -6.29 -1.76 15.40
C ASP A 384 -7.71 -2.36 15.32
N PHE A 385 -7.95 -3.19 14.30
CA PHE A 385 -9.19 -3.95 14.12
C PHE A 385 -9.15 -5.33 14.80
N LEU A 386 -7.97 -5.84 15.15
CA LEU A 386 -7.83 -7.18 15.71
C LEU A 386 -8.30 -7.24 17.16
N SER A 387 -7.92 -6.26 18.00
CA SER A 387 -8.30 -6.31 19.41
C SER A 387 -9.82 -6.27 19.64
N PRO A 388 -10.60 -5.41 18.94
CA PRO A 388 -12.06 -5.45 18.99
C PRO A 388 -12.65 -6.79 18.54
N LEU A 389 -12.11 -7.37 17.45
CA LEU A 389 -12.54 -8.68 16.97
C LEU A 389 -12.29 -9.80 17.99
N VAL A 390 -11.10 -9.81 18.61
CA VAL A 390 -10.74 -10.77 19.67
C VAL A 390 -11.62 -10.59 20.89
N ALA A 391 -11.96 -9.34 21.25
CA ALA A 391 -12.88 -9.06 22.35
C ALA A 391 -14.29 -9.60 22.07
N GLY A 392 -14.84 -9.37 20.87
CA GLY A 392 -16.10 -9.97 20.44
C GLY A 392 -16.05 -11.50 20.50
N PHE A 393 -15.04 -12.11 19.89
CA PHE A 393 -14.90 -13.58 19.90
C PHE A 393 -14.87 -14.17 21.32
N LEU A 394 -14.04 -13.60 22.21
CA LEU A 394 -13.81 -14.16 23.53
C LEU A 394 -14.89 -13.81 24.56
N PHE A 395 -15.50 -12.63 24.50
CA PHE A 395 -16.48 -12.21 25.50
C PHE A 395 -17.93 -12.33 25.02
N THR A 396 -18.22 -12.11 23.74
CA THR A 396 -19.59 -12.19 23.22
C THR A 396 -19.89 -13.58 22.66
N ASP A 397 -19.23 -14.00 21.59
CA ASP A 397 -19.52 -15.28 20.91
C ASP A 397 -19.32 -16.48 21.83
N PHE A 398 -18.21 -16.51 22.59
CA PHE A 398 -17.99 -17.57 23.57
C PHE A 398 -19.11 -17.66 24.62
N THR A 399 -19.65 -16.51 25.06
CA THR A 399 -20.79 -16.48 25.99
C THR A 399 -22.08 -16.94 25.30
N GLN A 400 -22.26 -16.59 24.03
CA GLN A 400 -23.41 -17.02 23.23
C GLN A 400 -23.48 -18.54 23.07
N MET A 401 -22.33 -19.25 22.99
CA MET A 401 -22.28 -20.72 22.92
C MET A 401 -22.99 -21.42 24.11
N PHE A 402 -23.17 -20.73 25.23
CA PHE A 402 -23.82 -21.25 26.43
C PHE A 402 -25.17 -20.57 26.73
N SER A 403 -25.65 -19.68 25.86
CA SER A 403 -26.91 -18.98 26.01
C SER A 403 -28.02 -19.65 25.18
N PRO A 404 -29.16 -20.04 25.78
CA PRO A 404 -30.30 -20.57 25.03
C PRO A 404 -31.08 -19.50 24.26
N VAL A 405 -30.76 -18.21 24.45
CA VAL A 405 -31.37 -17.10 23.74
C VAL A 405 -30.32 -16.44 22.86
N ALA A 406 -30.64 -16.25 21.58
CA ALA A 406 -29.80 -15.51 20.65
C ALA A 406 -29.77 -14.03 21.04
N ILE A 407 -28.58 -13.52 21.37
CA ILE A 407 -28.38 -12.10 21.66
C ILE A 407 -27.74 -11.48 20.42
N HIS A 408 -28.53 -10.86 19.56
CA HIS A 408 -28.02 -10.31 18.29
C HIS A 408 -26.85 -9.32 18.46
N ALA A 409 -26.76 -8.63 19.60
CA ALA A 409 -25.63 -7.75 19.91
C ALA A 409 -24.29 -8.49 20.05
N PHE A 410 -24.30 -9.82 20.20
CA PHE A 410 -23.12 -10.63 20.45
C PHE A 410 -22.38 -11.03 19.17
N ASP A 411 -22.76 -10.57 17.97
CA ASP A 411 -22.02 -10.84 16.74
C ASP A 411 -20.65 -10.14 16.74
N ARG A 412 -19.55 -10.91 16.89
CA ARG A 412 -18.18 -10.38 16.82
C ARG A 412 -17.84 -9.59 15.55
N ALA A 413 -18.52 -9.80 14.43
CA ALA A 413 -18.26 -8.99 13.24
C ALA A 413 -18.78 -7.56 13.36
N ARG A 414 -19.77 -7.30 14.23
CA ARG A 414 -20.22 -5.92 14.52
C ARG A 414 -19.09 -5.10 15.13
N PHE A 415 -18.17 -5.72 15.88
CA PHE A 415 -16.99 -5.03 16.42
C PHE A 415 -16.11 -4.50 15.30
N LEU A 416 -15.93 -5.25 14.22
CA LEU A 416 -15.19 -4.79 13.03
C LEU A 416 -15.92 -3.67 12.29
N GLU A 417 -17.24 -3.81 12.10
CA GLU A 417 -18.09 -2.80 11.46
C GLU A 417 -18.02 -1.46 12.21
N TYR A 418 -18.22 -1.46 13.53
CA TYR A 418 -18.15 -0.24 14.35
C TYR A 418 -16.73 0.33 14.42
N THR A 419 -15.70 -0.52 14.48
CA THR A 419 -14.30 -0.03 14.47
C THR A 419 -13.99 0.70 13.17
N LEU A 420 -14.46 0.18 12.02
CA LEU A 420 -14.29 0.81 10.72
C LEU A 420 -15.06 2.13 10.61
N GLU A 421 -16.31 2.15 11.08
CA GLU A 421 -17.12 3.37 11.11
C GLU A 421 -16.47 4.46 11.97
N ASN A 422 -16.00 4.10 13.17
CA ASN A 422 -15.34 5.04 14.09
C ASN A 422 -14.00 5.53 13.53
N ALA A 423 -13.26 4.69 12.81
CA ALA A 423 -12.06 5.11 12.09
C ALA A 423 -12.39 6.09 10.96
N GLY A 424 -13.51 5.89 10.27
CA GLY A 424 -14.05 6.84 9.28
C GLY A 424 -14.43 8.19 9.87
N ASP A 425 -14.99 8.24 11.09
CA ASP A 425 -15.29 9.50 11.78
C ASP A 425 -13.99 10.30 12.03
N ARG A 426 -12.92 9.64 12.49
CA ARG A 426 -11.60 10.27 12.70
C ARG A 426 -10.98 10.82 11.41
N MET A 427 -11.18 10.12 10.30
CA MET A 427 -10.76 10.57 8.98
C MET A 427 -11.43 11.89 8.58
N LEU A 428 -12.71 12.09 8.95
CA LEU A 428 -13.45 13.33 8.70
C LEU A 428 -13.06 14.44 9.71
N ASP A 429 -12.94 14.11 10.99
CA ASP A 429 -12.63 15.06 12.07
C ASP A 429 -11.24 15.69 11.97
N SER A 430 -10.27 14.99 11.38
CA SER A 430 -8.91 15.49 11.17
C SER A 430 -8.82 16.65 10.17
N HIS A 431 -9.91 16.96 9.46
CA HIS A 431 -9.96 17.95 8.38
C HIS A 431 -11.19 18.87 8.49
N LYS A 432 -11.35 19.56 9.64
CA LYS A 432 -12.47 20.47 10.01
C LYS A 432 -12.66 21.74 9.14
N GLY A 433 -12.40 21.67 7.83
CA GLY A 433 -12.63 22.75 6.87
C GLY A 433 -13.84 22.58 5.95
N THR A 434 -14.45 21.38 5.87
CA THR A 434 -15.39 21.05 4.78
C THR A 434 -16.74 20.51 5.26
N GLY A 435 -17.56 21.34 5.90
CA GLY A 435 -18.99 21.07 6.13
C GLY A 435 -19.33 19.82 6.96
N ASP A 436 -20.63 19.65 7.24
CA ASP A 436 -21.17 18.48 7.95
C ASP A 436 -21.27 17.28 6.98
N GLN A 437 -20.13 16.70 6.60
CA GLN A 437 -20.11 15.51 5.74
C GLN A 437 -20.46 14.26 6.55
N SER A 438 -21.49 13.54 6.11
CA SER A 438 -21.88 12.28 6.74
C SER A 438 -20.87 11.16 6.45
N ASN A 439 -20.55 10.35 7.47
CA ASN A 439 -19.70 9.17 7.32
C ASN A 439 -20.33 8.12 6.39
N LEU A 440 -19.79 8.00 5.18
CA LEU A 440 -20.28 7.08 4.15
C LEU A 440 -20.27 5.61 4.59
N LEU A 441 -19.38 5.22 5.52
CA LEU A 441 -19.29 3.84 6.01
C LEU A 441 -20.52 3.43 6.83
N ARG A 442 -21.20 4.40 7.47
CA ARG A 442 -22.47 4.21 8.20
C ARG A 442 -23.71 4.34 7.32
N ALA A 443 -23.57 5.02 6.18
CA ALA A 443 -24.66 5.26 5.26
C ALA A 443 -25.11 3.95 4.59
N ASP A 444 -26.34 3.96 4.07
CA ASP A 444 -26.87 2.86 3.29
C ASP A 444 -25.96 2.55 2.09
N PHE A 445 -25.68 1.27 1.86
CA PHE A 445 -24.83 0.86 0.75
C PHE A 445 -25.33 1.44 -0.58
N GLN A 446 -26.63 1.54 -0.84
CA GLN A 446 -27.09 2.07 -2.12
C GLN A 446 -26.82 3.57 -2.31
N SER A 447 -26.61 4.36 -1.24
CA SER A 447 -26.38 5.80 -1.37
C SER A 447 -24.97 6.18 -1.80
N HIS A 448 -24.01 5.23 -1.79
CA HIS A 448 -22.62 5.54 -2.20
C HIS A 448 -22.49 5.88 -3.68
N TRP A 449 -23.37 5.33 -4.53
CA TRP A 449 -23.20 5.36 -5.98
C TRP A 449 -24.46 5.82 -6.69
N THR A 450 -24.28 6.71 -7.66
CA THR A 450 -25.27 7.10 -8.66
C THR A 450 -24.53 7.35 -9.98
N ALA A 451 -25.21 7.28 -11.12
CA ALA A 451 -24.57 7.56 -12.42
C ALA A 451 -23.93 8.97 -12.50
N GLY A 452 -24.49 9.92 -11.75
CA GLY A 452 -24.05 11.31 -11.70
C GLY A 452 -23.01 11.62 -10.62
N ASN A 453 -22.74 10.74 -9.65
CA ASN A 453 -21.67 10.99 -8.69
C ASN A 453 -20.33 10.41 -9.23
N ASN A 454 -19.21 11.09 -8.97
CA ASN A 454 -17.87 10.61 -9.38
C ASN A 454 -17.35 9.54 -8.41
N MET A 455 -18.19 8.57 -8.08
CA MET A 455 -17.86 7.44 -7.22
C MET A 455 -17.84 6.16 -8.05
N PRO A 456 -16.94 5.22 -7.78
CA PRO A 456 -16.98 3.92 -8.41
C PRO A 456 -18.13 3.07 -7.83
N ALA A 457 -18.78 2.28 -8.68
CA ALA A 457 -19.74 1.28 -8.23
C ALA A 457 -18.99 0.16 -7.51
N LEU A 458 -19.28 -0.04 -6.23
CA LEU A 458 -18.68 -1.11 -5.44
C LEU A 458 -19.46 -2.42 -5.68
N LEU A 459 -18.74 -3.50 -5.99
CA LEU A 459 -19.28 -4.84 -6.18
C LEU A 459 -18.59 -5.76 -5.18
N PHE A 460 -19.28 -6.09 -4.09
CA PHE A 460 -18.70 -6.92 -3.03
C PHE A 460 -19.13 -8.36 -3.18
N ASN A 461 -18.15 -9.23 -3.42
CA ASN A 461 -18.36 -10.63 -3.70
C ASN A 461 -18.46 -11.43 -2.40
N THR A 462 -19.55 -12.18 -2.24
CA THR A 462 -19.77 -13.10 -1.14
C THR A 462 -20.02 -14.50 -1.70
N THR A 463 -19.95 -15.51 -0.84
CA THR A 463 -20.29 -16.90 -1.18
C THR A 463 -21.48 -17.32 -0.35
N ASP A 464 -22.52 -17.90 -0.94
CA ASP A 464 -23.52 -18.61 -0.14
C ASP A 464 -23.00 -20.01 0.23
N ALA A 465 -22.91 -20.28 1.54
CA ALA A 465 -22.35 -21.52 2.06
C ALA A 465 -23.20 -22.77 1.74
N GLY A 466 -24.50 -22.60 1.49
CA GLY A 466 -25.40 -23.71 1.17
C GLY A 466 -25.31 -24.17 -0.28
N SER A 467 -25.28 -23.23 -1.22
CA SER A 467 -25.26 -23.48 -2.67
C SER A 467 -23.86 -23.48 -3.28
N GLY A 468 -22.88 -22.83 -2.63
CA GLY A 468 -21.55 -22.62 -3.20
C GLY A 468 -21.50 -21.60 -4.34
N LYS A 469 -22.59 -20.83 -4.56
CA LYS A 469 -22.67 -19.81 -5.61
C LYS A 469 -22.11 -18.47 -5.15
N ARG A 470 -21.69 -17.63 -6.12
CA ARG A 470 -21.31 -16.24 -5.89
C ARG A 470 -22.57 -15.41 -5.64
N ALA A 471 -22.60 -14.68 -4.54
CA ALA A 471 -23.64 -13.70 -4.26
C ALA A 471 -23.00 -12.30 -4.17
N VAL A 472 -23.37 -11.38 -5.05
CA VAL A 472 -22.70 -10.08 -5.21
C VAL A 472 -23.59 -8.95 -4.68
N ILE A 473 -23.05 -8.13 -3.78
CA ILE A 473 -23.67 -6.88 -3.33
C ILE A 473 -23.28 -5.78 -4.32
N SER A 474 -24.26 -5.19 -5.00
CA SER A 474 -24.04 -4.20 -6.07
C SER A 474 -25.12 -3.11 -6.09
N PRO A 475 -24.85 -1.94 -6.70
CA PRO A 475 -25.87 -0.90 -6.87
C PRO A 475 -26.88 -1.19 -7.99
N PHE A 476 -26.56 -2.14 -8.90
CA PHE A 476 -27.38 -2.49 -10.05
C PHE A 476 -27.43 -4.01 -10.29
N ASP A 477 -28.40 -4.47 -11.07
CA ASP A 477 -28.55 -5.89 -11.43
C ASP A 477 -27.78 -6.21 -12.73
N PHE A 478 -27.02 -7.31 -12.74
CA PHE A 478 -26.29 -7.74 -13.94
C PHE A 478 -27.24 -8.28 -15.02
N ASP A 479 -28.22 -9.06 -14.59
CA ASP A 479 -29.29 -9.58 -15.44
C ASP A 479 -30.65 -9.28 -14.79
N PRO A 480 -31.54 -8.50 -15.45
CA PRO A 480 -32.86 -8.19 -14.92
C PRO A 480 -33.75 -9.42 -14.66
N LEU A 481 -33.51 -10.55 -15.32
CA LEU A 481 -34.31 -11.78 -15.15
C LEU A 481 -33.84 -12.64 -13.98
N HIS A 482 -32.64 -12.39 -13.45
CA HIS A 482 -32.01 -13.16 -12.37
C HIS A 482 -32.16 -14.67 -12.57
N PRO A 483 -31.58 -15.27 -13.63
CA PRO A 483 -31.76 -16.70 -13.91
C PRO A 483 -31.26 -17.55 -12.73
N ASN A 484 -31.97 -18.64 -12.43
CA ASN A 484 -31.58 -19.49 -11.29
C ASN A 484 -30.42 -20.44 -11.62
N ASP A 485 -30.18 -20.73 -12.91
CA ASP A 485 -29.14 -21.62 -13.41
C ASP A 485 -27.88 -20.83 -13.83
N THR A 486 -27.37 -20.05 -12.88
CA THR A 486 -26.12 -19.29 -12.98
C THR A 486 -25.35 -19.43 -11.68
N ASP A 487 -24.04 -19.20 -11.76
CA ASP A 487 -23.13 -19.19 -10.62
C ASP A 487 -22.98 -17.79 -10.00
N LEU A 488 -23.41 -16.72 -10.69
CA LEU A 488 -23.42 -15.34 -10.20
C LEU A 488 -24.85 -14.85 -9.90
N CYS A 489 -25.14 -14.66 -8.62
CA CYS A 489 -26.40 -14.13 -8.13
C CYS A 489 -26.22 -12.73 -7.53
N ILE A 490 -27.19 -11.83 -7.71
CA ILE A 490 -27.17 -10.53 -7.05
C ILE A 490 -27.85 -10.65 -5.68
N LEU A 491 -27.22 -10.09 -4.64
CA LEU A 491 -27.75 -10.08 -3.29
C LEU A 491 -28.86 -9.01 -3.16
N ALA A 492 -30.05 -9.38 -3.62
CA ALA A 492 -31.25 -8.56 -3.58
C ALA A 492 -32.50 -9.43 -3.36
N GLY A 493 -33.56 -8.85 -2.80
CA GLY A 493 -34.86 -9.51 -2.69
C GLY A 493 -35.56 -9.53 -4.04
N LEU A 494 -36.03 -10.71 -4.48
CA LEU A 494 -36.68 -10.91 -5.76
C LEU A 494 -38.19 -11.14 -5.60
N GLU A 495 -38.97 -10.39 -6.37
CA GLU A 495 -40.39 -10.60 -6.58
C GLU A 495 -40.63 -11.00 -8.03
N ARG A 496 -40.94 -12.27 -8.25
CA ARG A 496 -41.31 -12.81 -9.58
C ARG A 496 -42.82 -12.76 -9.74
N VAL A 497 -43.28 -12.10 -10.80
CA VAL A 497 -44.69 -12.02 -11.21
C VAL A 497 -44.84 -12.77 -12.54
N ALA A 498 -45.83 -13.68 -12.60
CA ALA A 498 -46.09 -14.62 -13.70
C ALA A 498 -45.01 -15.72 -13.90
N THR A 499 -45.33 -16.71 -14.74
CA THR A 499 -44.49 -17.88 -15.08
C THR A 499 -44.41 -18.05 -16.60
N GLY A 500 -43.25 -18.43 -17.14
CA GLY A 500 -43.07 -18.61 -18.60
C GLY A 500 -42.55 -17.36 -19.30
N ALA A 501 -42.97 -17.13 -20.55
CA ALA A 501 -42.46 -16.04 -21.40
C ALA A 501 -42.82 -14.62 -20.91
N ASP A 502 -43.87 -14.48 -20.09
CA ASP A 502 -44.36 -13.21 -19.53
C ASP A 502 -43.81 -12.92 -18.12
N GLN A 503 -42.77 -13.65 -17.70
CA GLN A 503 -42.18 -13.48 -16.37
C GLN A 503 -41.56 -12.09 -16.22
N THR A 504 -42.00 -11.36 -15.20
CA THR A 504 -41.37 -10.10 -14.79
C THR A 504 -40.75 -10.29 -13.40
N VAL A 505 -39.54 -9.76 -13.23
CA VAL A 505 -38.78 -9.88 -11.98
C VAL A 505 -38.49 -8.48 -11.47
N LYS A 506 -38.90 -8.20 -10.23
CA LYS A 506 -38.53 -6.98 -9.52
C LYS A 506 -37.50 -7.33 -8.48
N SER A 507 -36.41 -6.56 -8.46
CA SER A 507 -35.29 -6.72 -7.55
C SER A 507 -35.24 -5.54 -6.59
N HIS A 508 -35.09 -5.82 -5.30
CA HIS A 508 -35.09 -4.85 -4.21
C HIS A 508 -33.80 -4.92 -3.40
N SER A 509 -33.17 -3.76 -3.22
CA SER A 509 -31.91 -3.65 -2.49
C SER A 509 -32.08 -3.97 -1.01
N LEU A 510 -31.09 -4.64 -0.43
CA LEU A 510 -30.96 -4.73 1.02
C LEU A 510 -30.50 -3.38 1.58
N ARG A 511 -31.14 -2.92 2.66
CA ARG A 511 -30.82 -1.66 3.34
C ARG A 511 -29.80 -1.92 4.44
N ILE A 512 -28.53 -1.91 4.05
CA ILE A 512 -27.41 -2.32 4.91
C ILE A 512 -26.32 -1.25 4.87
N PRO A 513 -25.61 -0.99 5.98
CA PRO A 513 -24.50 -0.03 5.97
C PRO A 513 -23.37 -0.47 5.03
N LEU A 514 -22.64 0.50 4.46
CA LEU A 514 -21.49 0.20 3.61
C LEU A 514 -20.41 -0.63 4.35
N SER A 515 -20.18 -0.37 5.64
CA SER A 515 -19.29 -1.16 6.49
C SER A 515 -19.74 -2.62 6.60
N THR A 516 -21.03 -2.87 6.82
CA THR A 516 -21.63 -4.21 6.86
C THR A 516 -21.51 -4.92 5.52
N ALA A 517 -21.77 -4.23 4.41
CA ALA A 517 -21.61 -4.80 3.07
C ALA A 517 -20.15 -5.24 2.81
N ALA A 518 -19.18 -4.40 3.19
CA ALA A 518 -17.76 -4.71 3.04
C ALA A 518 -17.34 -5.92 3.90
N PHE A 519 -17.75 -5.97 5.17
CA PHE A 519 -17.43 -7.10 6.05
C PHE A 519 -18.24 -8.37 5.75
N THR A 520 -19.39 -8.27 5.07
CA THR A 520 -20.13 -9.45 4.58
C THR A 520 -19.28 -10.24 3.57
N SER A 521 -18.58 -9.54 2.67
CA SER A 521 -17.59 -10.10 1.75
C SER A 521 -16.36 -10.68 2.46
N ALA A 522 -16.10 -10.28 3.71
CA ALA A 522 -14.97 -10.71 4.54
C ALA A 522 -15.37 -11.63 5.72
N ARG A 523 -16.54 -12.30 5.65
CA ARG A 523 -16.98 -13.28 6.66
C ARG A 523 -16.26 -14.62 6.48
N PHE A 524 -15.05 -14.76 6.98
CA PHE A 524 -14.28 -16.00 6.95
C PHE A 524 -14.53 -16.82 8.23
N PRO A 525 -15.34 -17.91 8.23
CA PRO A 525 -15.87 -18.57 9.45
C PRO A 525 -14.87 -19.01 10.53
N TRP A 526 -13.57 -19.09 10.20
CA TRP A 526 -12.50 -19.32 11.17
C TRP A 526 -12.18 -18.09 12.04
N VAL A 527 -12.50 -16.90 11.55
CA VAL A 527 -12.13 -15.61 12.13
C VAL A 527 -13.38 -14.77 12.40
N THR A 528 -14.30 -14.67 11.43
CA THR A 528 -15.56 -13.93 11.52
C THR A 528 -16.74 -14.85 11.17
N PRO A 529 -17.89 -14.77 11.86
CA PRO A 529 -18.98 -15.72 11.68
C PRO A 529 -19.70 -15.47 10.34
N ALA A 530 -20.24 -16.54 9.74
CA ALA A 530 -21.06 -16.44 8.53
C ALA A 530 -22.28 -15.54 8.78
N ALA A 531 -22.56 -14.61 7.86
CA ALA A 531 -23.69 -13.70 7.98
C ALA A 531 -24.99 -14.38 7.55
N THR A 532 -26.05 -14.17 8.33
CA THR A 532 -27.38 -14.66 7.98
C THR A 532 -28.21 -13.54 7.41
N VAL A 533 -28.84 -13.82 6.28
CA VAL A 533 -29.73 -12.87 5.61
C VAL A 533 -31.03 -13.58 5.23
N SER A 534 -32.14 -13.00 5.68
CA SER A 534 -33.48 -13.44 5.30
C SER A 534 -33.88 -12.70 4.03
N LEU A 535 -33.85 -13.39 2.89
CA LEU A 535 -34.28 -12.83 1.61
C LEU A 535 -34.94 -13.89 0.72
N LYS A 536 -35.87 -13.45 -0.13
CA LYS A 536 -36.47 -14.31 -1.16
C LYS A 536 -35.67 -14.16 -2.45
N ASN A 537 -34.79 -15.10 -2.76
CA ASN A 537 -34.00 -15.10 -3.99
C ASN A 537 -33.57 -16.53 -4.35
N ASP A 538 -34.25 -17.08 -5.34
CA ASP A 538 -34.13 -18.45 -5.81
C ASP A 538 -32.87 -18.71 -6.67
N CYS A 539 -32.13 -17.67 -7.06
CA CYS A 539 -30.78 -17.85 -7.60
C CYS A 539 -29.82 -18.31 -6.49
N ILE A 540 -29.90 -17.68 -5.31
CA ILE A 540 -29.00 -17.93 -4.17
C ILE A 540 -29.44 -19.18 -3.41
N THR A 541 -30.69 -19.22 -2.94
CA THR A 541 -31.18 -20.30 -2.07
C THR A 541 -32.69 -20.45 -2.19
N THR A 542 -33.18 -21.69 -2.11
CA THR A 542 -34.61 -21.98 -1.99
C THR A 542 -35.10 -21.92 -0.53
N ASN A 543 -34.18 -21.80 0.43
CA ASN A 543 -34.48 -21.70 1.84
C ASN A 543 -34.88 -20.26 2.23
N PRO A 544 -35.59 -20.06 3.35
CA PRO A 544 -35.94 -18.72 3.84
C PRO A 544 -34.74 -17.82 4.19
N GLN A 545 -33.57 -18.42 4.41
CA GLN A 545 -32.34 -17.74 4.83
C GLN A 545 -31.16 -18.22 3.98
N ALA A 546 -30.29 -17.29 3.60
CA ALA A 546 -28.98 -17.57 3.02
C ALA A 546 -27.89 -17.37 4.09
N ARG A 547 -26.80 -18.14 3.99
CA ARG A 547 -25.64 -18.05 4.90
C ARG A 547 -24.44 -17.58 4.09
N LEU A 548 -24.12 -16.30 4.20
CA LEU A 548 -23.05 -15.67 3.43
C LEU A 548 -21.71 -15.78 4.14
N VAL A 549 -20.71 -16.24 3.41
CA VAL A 549 -19.30 -16.31 3.81
C VAL A 549 -18.44 -15.54 2.82
N ASP A 550 -17.16 -15.46 3.13
CA ASP A 550 -16.13 -14.77 2.36
C ASP A 550 -16.21 -15.13 0.86
N GLY A 551 -16.17 -14.13 -0.03
CA GLY A 551 -16.22 -14.36 -1.47
C GLY A 551 -15.06 -15.22 -1.98
N GLY A 552 -13.95 -15.22 -1.25
CA GLY A 552 -12.75 -15.99 -1.57
C GLY A 552 -12.93 -17.51 -1.46
N TYR A 553 -14.01 -18.02 -0.86
CA TYR A 553 -14.33 -19.45 -0.92
C TYR A 553 -14.63 -19.91 -2.36
N VAL A 554 -15.18 -19.03 -3.20
CA VAL A 554 -15.49 -19.34 -4.61
C VAL A 554 -14.46 -18.73 -5.54
N GLU A 555 -14.19 -17.42 -5.44
CA GLU A 555 -13.25 -16.74 -6.33
C GLU A 555 -12.66 -15.54 -5.58
N ASN A 556 -11.35 -15.56 -5.34
CA ASN A 556 -10.71 -14.63 -4.43
C ASN A 556 -10.18 -13.36 -5.09
N SER A 557 -10.07 -13.30 -6.41
CA SER A 557 -9.51 -12.16 -7.15
C SER A 557 -10.51 -11.03 -7.43
N GLY A 558 -11.80 -11.36 -7.54
CA GLY A 558 -12.86 -10.47 -8.02
C GLY A 558 -12.93 -10.36 -9.55
N ILE A 559 -12.05 -11.06 -10.28
CA ILE A 559 -11.92 -10.95 -11.75
C ILE A 559 -13.13 -11.55 -12.46
N GLU A 560 -13.62 -12.73 -12.08
CA GLU A 560 -14.73 -13.37 -12.81
C GLU A 560 -15.99 -12.50 -12.78
N THR A 561 -16.31 -11.91 -11.62
CA THR A 561 -17.43 -10.94 -11.52
C THR A 561 -17.18 -9.68 -12.34
N ALA A 562 -15.93 -9.22 -12.46
CA ALA A 562 -15.59 -8.10 -13.32
C ALA A 562 -15.73 -8.46 -14.81
N LEU A 563 -15.35 -9.68 -15.21
CA LEU A 563 -15.52 -10.18 -16.58
C LEU A 563 -17.00 -10.34 -16.95
N ASP A 564 -17.81 -10.89 -16.04
CA ASP A 564 -19.27 -10.98 -16.19
C ASP A 564 -19.89 -9.59 -16.42
N LEU A 565 -19.41 -8.56 -15.69
CA LEU A 565 -19.85 -7.18 -15.90
C LEU A 565 -19.40 -6.66 -17.27
N ILE A 566 -18.11 -6.82 -17.61
CA ILE A 566 -17.52 -6.36 -18.88
C ILE A 566 -18.29 -6.93 -20.07
N GLU A 567 -18.65 -8.22 -20.02
CA GLU A 567 -19.45 -8.86 -21.06
C GLU A 567 -20.80 -8.14 -21.25
N LYS A 568 -21.54 -7.88 -20.17
CA LYS A 568 -22.82 -7.15 -20.25
C LYS A 568 -22.63 -5.72 -20.78
N LEU A 569 -21.60 -5.00 -20.33
CA LEU A 569 -21.35 -3.62 -20.75
C LEU A 569 -20.93 -3.53 -22.23
N ASN A 570 -20.21 -4.51 -22.75
CA ASN A 570 -19.81 -4.56 -24.15
C ASN A 570 -20.99 -4.63 -25.11
N SER A 571 -22.19 -5.03 -24.66
CA SER A 571 -23.42 -4.99 -25.48
C SER A 571 -23.82 -3.58 -25.94
N ILE A 572 -23.29 -2.53 -25.30
CA ILE A 572 -23.54 -1.12 -25.64
C ILE A 572 -22.63 -0.64 -26.79
N LYS A 573 -21.51 -1.33 -27.04
CA LYS A 573 -20.59 -0.96 -28.12
C LYS A 573 -21.30 -1.00 -29.47
N GLY A 574 -21.09 0.02 -30.29
CA GLY A 574 -21.70 0.14 -31.62
C GLY A 574 -23.14 0.68 -31.63
N THR A 575 -23.72 1.00 -30.47
CA THR A 575 -24.99 1.75 -30.41
C THR A 575 -24.80 3.20 -30.84
N SER A 576 -25.78 3.79 -31.52
CA SER A 576 -25.66 5.13 -32.14
C SER A 576 -25.62 6.29 -31.15
N ASP A 577 -26.07 6.08 -29.92
CA ASP A 577 -26.24 7.10 -28.89
C ASP A 577 -25.17 7.08 -27.79
N ALA A 578 -24.31 6.06 -27.75
CA ALA A 578 -23.17 6.00 -26.84
C ALA A 578 -21.85 6.41 -27.55
N PRO A 579 -20.93 7.14 -26.87
CA PRO A 579 -19.61 7.41 -27.42
C PRO A 579 -18.80 6.11 -27.56
N LYS A 580 -17.76 6.11 -28.41
CA LYS A 580 -16.80 5.00 -28.46
C LYS A 580 -16.07 4.89 -27.12
N PHE A 581 -15.98 3.69 -26.58
CA PHE A 581 -15.30 3.43 -25.31
C PHE A 581 -14.58 2.07 -25.33
N ARG A 582 -13.57 1.95 -24.47
CA ARG A 582 -12.85 0.70 -24.23
C ARG A 582 -12.71 0.45 -22.74
N ILE A 583 -12.98 -0.79 -22.33
CA ILE A 583 -12.92 -1.18 -20.92
C ILE A 583 -11.55 -1.80 -20.63
N TYR A 584 -10.91 -1.33 -19.57
CA TYR A 584 -9.64 -1.79 -19.04
C TYR A 584 -9.88 -2.44 -17.68
N LEU A 585 -9.47 -3.70 -17.52
CA LEU A 585 -9.54 -4.46 -16.28
C LEU A 585 -8.20 -4.38 -15.54
N LEU A 586 -8.22 -3.84 -14.33
CA LEU A 586 -7.05 -3.71 -13.46
C LEU A 586 -7.18 -4.66 -12.27
N SER A 587 -6.29 -5.63 -12.14
CA SER A 587 -6.30 -6.62 -11.07
C SER A 587 -5.29 -6.29 -9.97
N LEU A 588 -5.75 -6.11 -8.74
CA LEU A 588 -4.92 -5.88 -7.56
C LEU A 588 -4.80 -7.20 -6.78
N VAL A 589 -3.71 -7.94 -6.98
CA VAL A 589 -3.51 -9.31 -6.48
C VAL A 589 -2.21 -9.48 -5.70
N SER A 590 -2.15 -10.50 -4.85
CA SER A 590 -0.92 -10.99 -4.25
C SER A 590 -0.22 -11.94 -5.22
N GLY A 591 1.07 -11.73 -5.50
CA GLY A 591 1.86 -12.56 -6.42
C GLY A 591 2.32 -13.92 -5.86
N GLN A 592 1.85 -14.32 -4.66
CA GLN A 592 2.28 -15.55 -3.99
C GLN A 592 1.29 -16.70 -4.21
N PHE A 593 1.63 -17.61 -5.12
CA PHE A 593 0.97 -18.90 -5.30
C PHE A 593 1.94 -20.00 -4.87
N GLY A 594 2.09 -20.19 -3.56
CA GLY A 594 3.05 -21.14 -3.01
C GLY A 594 2.62 -22.58 -3.22
N ASP A 595 3.57 -23.44 -3.58
CA ASP A 595 3.43 -24.88 -3.47
C ASP A 595 3.67 -25.30 -2.01
N HIS A 596 2.81 -26.16 -1.47
CA HIS A 596 2.85 -26.53 -0.05
C HIS A 596 3.48 -27.92 0.12
N GLY A 597 4.50 -28.04 0.98
CA GLY A 597 5.20 -29.29 1.27
C GLY A 597 4.43 -30.25 2.19
N SER A 598 5.07 -31.37 2.60
CA SER A 598 4.45 -32.35 3.50
C SER A 598 4.23 -31.79 4.92
N PHE A 599 3.04 -32.04 5.49
CA PHE A 599 2.65 -31.55 6.81
C PHE A 599 2.34 -32.67 7.80
N MET A 600 2.43 -32.35 9.10
CA MET A 600 1.92 -33.20 10.19
C MET A 600 0.38 -33.27 10.16
N PHE A 601 -0.20 -34.38 10.63
CA PHE A 601 -1.65 -34.65 10.61
C PHE A 601 -2.27 -34.67 9.20
N GLY A 602 -1.62 -35.34 8.24
CA GLY A 602 -2.03 -35.46 6.83
C GLY A 602 -3.53 -35.65 6.61
N GLU A 603 -4.02 -36.88 6.73
CA GLU A 603 -5.42 -37.26 6.41
C GLU A 603 -6.50 -36.41 7.11
N LEU A 604 -6.26 -35.96 8.35
CA LEU A 604 -7.26 -35.18 9.11
C LEU A 604 -7.41 -33.76 8.57
N MET A 605 -6.34 -33.17 8.04
CA MET A 605 -6.30 -31.79 7.58
C MET A 605 -6.36 -31.64 6.07
N GLU A 606 -6.13 -32.70 5.29
CA GLU A 606 -6.17 -32.65 3.82
C GLU A 606 -7.46 -32.03 3.24
N PRO A 607 -8.68 -32.33 3.72
CA PRO A 607 -9.89 -31.69 3.17
C PRO A 607 -9.92 -30.17 3.37
N VAL A 608 -9.49 -29.70 4.54
CA VAL A 608 -9.41 -28.26 4.86
C VAL A 608 -8.30 -27.60 4.05
N ARG A 609 -7.15 -28.25 3.91
CA ARG A 609 -6.03 -27.77 3.08
C ARG A 609 -6.45 -27.66 1.62
N ALA A 610 -7.06 -28.69 1.05
CA ALA A 610 -7.55 -28.69 -0.33
C ALA A 610 -8.57 -27.56 -0.58
N LEU A 611 -9.49 -27.33 0.36
CA LEU A 611 -10.43 -26.20 0.28
C LEU A 611 -9.71 -24.84 0.24
N LEU A 612 -8.74 -24.62 1.15
CA LEU A 612 -7.98 -23.38 1.22
C LEU A 612 -7.02 -23.18 0.03
N SER A 613 -6.43 -24.26 -0.49
CA SER A 613 -5.57 -24.24 -1.69
C SER A 613 -6.38 -24.04 -2.98
N THR A 614 -7.64 -24.49 -3.02
CA THR A 614 -8.53 -24.22 -4.16
C THR A 614 -8.83 -22.73 -4.28
N ARG A 615 -9.00 -22.04 -3.14
CA ARG A 615 -9.18 -20.57 -3.09
C ARG A 615 -8.04 -19.81 -3.78
N THR A 616 -6.78 -20.18 -3.52
CA THR A 616 -5.62 -19.54 -4.18
C THR A 616 -5.50 -19.97 -5.64
N SER A 617 -5.73 -21.24 -5.94
CA SER A 617 -5.64 -21.78 -7.32
C SER A 617 -6.67 -21.16 -8.27
N ARG A 618 -7.88 -20.86 -7.80
CA ARG A 618 -8.91 -20.22 -8.63
C ARG A 618 -8.57 -18.78 -9.04
N THR A 619 -7.83 -18.05 -8.22
CA THR A 619 -7.29 -16.74 -8.59
C THR A 619 -6.38 -16.86 -9.82
N TYR A 620 -5.54 -17.90 -9.88
CA TYR A 620 -4.68 -18.17 -11.04
C TYR A 620 -5.49 -18.50 -12.31
N VAL A 621 -6.58 -19.27 -12.18
CA VAL A 621 -7.49 -19.54 -13.30
C VAL A 621 -8.12 -18.25 -13.82
N ALA A 622 -8.63 -17.39 -12.93
CA ALA A 622 -9.26 -16.12 -13.31
C ALA A 622 -8.26 -15.14 -13.98
N LEU A 623 -7.02 -15.07 -13.48
CA LEU A 623 -5.94 -14.30 -14.12
C LEU A 623 -5.64 -14.78 -15.55
N ASN A 624 -5.59 -16.10 -15.76
CA ASN A 624 -5.39 -16.67 -17.09
C ASN A 624 -6.58 -16.42 -18.00
N HIS A 625 -7.80 -16.49 -17.47
CA HIS A 625 -9.02 -16.18 -18.20
C HIS A 625 -9.01 -14.73 -18.71
N ALA A 626 -8.75 -13.76 -17.84
CA ALA A 626 -8.61 -12.35 -18.22
C ALA A 626 -7.51 -12.12 -19.26
N THR A 627 -6.34 -12.72 -19.06
CA THR A 627 -5.22 -12.64 -20.03
C THR A 627 -5.60 -13.24 -21.39
N SER A 628 -6.39 -14.32 -21.40
CA SER A 628 -6.84 -14.95 -22.64
C SER A 628 -7.85 -14.11 -23.43
N ILE A 629 -8.73 -13.38 -22.74
CA ILE A 629 -9.69 -12.46 -23.35
C ILE A 629 -8.95 -11.26 -23.94
N ASP A 630 -7.99 -10.70 -23.20
CA ASP A 630 -7.17 -9.57 -23.63
C ASP A 630 -6.36 -9.86 -24.91
N ARG A 631 -5.88 -11.09 -25.08
CA ARG A 631 -5.11 -11.51 -26.26
C ARG A 631 -5.97 -11.76 -27.51
N ARG A 632 -7.31 -11.72 -27.42
CA ARG A 632 -8.15 -11.94 -28.60
C ARG A 632 -8.03 -10.74 -29.55
N PRO A 633 -7.82 -10.96 -30.86
CA PRO A 633 -7.75 -9.87 -31.82
C PRO A 633 -9.11 -9.17 -31.93
N ASP A 634 -9.13 -7.84 -31.78
CA ASP A 634 -10.32 -7.03 -32.04
C ASP A 634 -10.64 -7.07 -33.54
N ALA A 635 -11.83 -7.55 -33.90
CA ALA A 635 -12.26 -7.72 -35.29
C ALA A 635 -12.35 -6.39 -36.08
N GLU A 636 -12.36 -5.25 -35.39
CA GLU A 636 -12.54 -3.91 -35.98
C GLU A 636 -11.23 -3.14 -36.22
N VAL A 637 -10.06 -3.72 -35.93
CA VAL A 637 -8.80 -2.96 -35.88
C VAL A 637 -7.79 -3.47 -36.92
N THR A 638 -7.30 -2.56 -37.76
CA THR A 638 -6.15 -2.82 -38.63
C THR A 638 -4.88 -3.00 -37.78
N PRO A 639 -3.97 -3.94 -38.11
CA PRO A 639 -2.75 -4.22 -37.34
C PRO A 639 -1.79 -3.03 -37.09
N SER A 640 -2.04 -1.89 -37.73
CA SER A 640 -1.23 -0.67 -37.67
C SER A 640 -1.46 0.22 -36.43
N VAL A 641 -2.54 0.03 -35.66
CA VAL A 641 -2.85 0.89 -34.49
C VAL A 641 -2.27 0.30 -33.21
N GLN A 642 -1.22 0.92 -32.67
CA GLN A 642 -0.62 0.55 -31.38
C GLN A 642 -1.57 0.87 -30.22
N ARG A 643 -1.79 -0.09 -29.33
CA ARG A 643 -2.68 0.03 -28.15
C ARG A 643 -2.10 -0.69 -26.96
N PHE A 644 -2.44 -0.23 -25.75
CA PHE A 644 -2.18 -0.99 -24.54
C PHE A 644 -3.10 -2.22 -24.43
N PRO A 645 -2.62 -3.30 -23.79
CA PRO A 645 -3.46 -4.35 -23.24
C PRO A 645 -4.61 -3.76 -22.41
N ALA A 646 -5.81 -4.31 -22.59
CA ALA A 646 -6.97 -4.01 -21.78
C ALA A 646 -6.86 -4.63 -20.38
N PHE A 647 -6.06 -5.68 -20.20
CA PHE A 647 -5.80 -6.28 -18.88
C PHE A 647 -4.45 -5.82 -18.29
N GLY A 648 -4.48 -5.32 -17.06
CA GLY A 648 -3.30 -5.01 -16.26
C GLY A 648 -3.42 -5.60 -14.86
N ARG A 649 -2.29 -5.90 -14.21
CA ARG A 649 -2.28 -6.36 -12.82
C ARG A 649 -1.16 -5.75 -12.00
N THR A 650 -1.36 -5.64 -10.69
CA THR A 650 -0.32 -5.37 -9.71
C THR A 650 -0.07 -6.62 -8.89
N ASP A 651 1.21 -6.92 -8.64
CA ASP A 651 1.63 -8.10 -7.89
C ASP A 651 2.31 -7.65 -6.59
N ILE A 652 1.68 -7.92 -5.44
CA ILE A 652 2.33 -7.72 -4.12
C ILE A 652 2.92 -9.03 -3.63
N THR A 653 4.21 -9.02 -3.26
CA THR A 653 4.92 -10.19 -2.75
C THR A 653 5.54 -9.93 -1.38
N GLY A 654 5.24 -10.78 -0.39
CA GLY A 654 5.92 -10.80 0.91
C GLY A 654 7.31 -11.46 0.80
N LEU A 655 8.32 -10.68 0.40
CA LEU A 655 9.65 -11.23 0.10
C LEU A 655 10.46 -11.68 1.31
N PHE A 656 10.25 -11.03 2.46
CA PHE A 656 10.96 -11.28 3.71
C PHE A 656 10.19 -12.19 4.67
N TYR A 657 8.86 -12.23 4.52
CA TYR A 657 7.92 -13.08 5.24
C TYR A 657 6.57 -13.08 4.53
N SER A 658 5.73 -14.09 4.81
CA SER A 658 4.36 -14.16 4.31
C SER A 658 3.51 -13.02 4.87
N LEU A 659 2.76 -12.33 4.02
CA LEU A 659 1.85 -11.27 4.47
C LEU A 659 0.71 -11.88 5.29
N PRO A 660 0.44 -11.37 6.50
CA PRO A 660 -0.45 -12.03 7.45
C PRO A 660 -1.91 -11.92 7.02
N LEU A 661 -2.62 -13.05 7.04
CA LEU A 661 -4.07 -13.05 6.89
C LEU A 661 -4.74 -12.74 8.24
N GLY A 662 -5.07 -11.46 8.45
CA GLY A 662 -5.89 -11.03 9.58
C GLY A 662 -6.22 -9.54 9.55
N TRP A 663 -6.23 -8.86 10.70
CA TRP A 663 -6.89 -7.55 10.89
C TRP A 663 -6.03 -6.49 11.61
N THR A 664 -4.72 -6.67 11.69
CA THR A 664 -3.79 -5.60 12.10
C THR A 664 -2.40 -5.84 11.49
N LEU A 665 -1.65 -4.77 11.22
CA LEU A 665 -0.32 -4.77 10.60
C LEU A 665 0.65 -3.91 11.41
N SER A 666 1.94 -4.25 11.35
CA SER A 666 3.01 -3.35 11.80
C SER A 666 3.21 -2.19 10.80
N GLN A 667 3.80 -1.08 11.26
CA GLN A 667 4.12 0.04 10.37
C GLN A 667 5.08 -0.40 9.25
N LYS A 668 6.02 -1.29 9.56
CA LYS A 668 6.96 -1.86 8.58
C LYS A 668 6.25 -2.68 7.50
N THR A 669 5.28 -3.52 7.86
CA THR A 669 4.48 -4.28 6.89
C THR A 669 3.66 -3.35 6.00
N GLU A 670 3.07 -2.31 6.58
CA GLU A 670 2.37 -1.28 5.81
C GLU A 670 3.30 -0.56 4.83
N ASP A 671 4.50 -0.17 5.25
CA ASP A 671 5.48 0.52 4.41
C ASP A 671 5.92 -0.38 3.23
N ILE A 672 6.08 -1.69 3.45
CA ILE A 672 6.35 -2.67 2.38
C ILE A 672 5.23 -2.67 1.32
N ILE A 673 3.97 -2.69 1.77
CA ILE A 673 2.79 -2.64 0.88
C ILE A 673 2.75 -1.29 0.15
N SER A 674 3.01 -0.18 0.85
CA SER A 674 3.05 1.17 0.26
C SER A 674 4.08 1.28 -0.85
N LEU A 675 5.30 0.81 -0.62
CA LEU A 675 6.37 0.85 -1.59
C LEU A 675 6.03 0.00 -2.84
N SER A 676 5.25 -1.06 -2.66
CA SER A 676 4.81 -1.95 -3.76
C SER A 676 3.59 -1.41 -4.51
N SER A 677 2.89 -0.39 -3.98
CA SER A 677 1.65 0.19 -4.53
C SER A 677 1.89 1.21 -5.66
N GLY A 678 3.09 1.25 -6.24
CA GLY A 678 3.43 2.01 -7.43
C GLY A 678 4.23 3.29 -7.15
N ARG A 679 5.39 3.38 -7.79
CA ARG A 679 6.33 4.51 -7.89
C ARG A 679 6.59 4.75 -9.38
N PHE A 680 5.69 5.47 -10.04
CA PHE A 680 5.74 5.66 -11.50
C PHE A 680 7.09 6.14 -12.04
N TRP A 681 7.90 6.82 -11.21
CA TRP A 681 9.24 7.29 -11.56
C TRP A 681 10.31 6.19 -11.68
N ASP A 682 10.04 4.96 -11.23
CA ASP A 682 10.90 3.79 -11.43
C ASP A 682 10.44 2.89 -12.59
N CYS A 683 9.40 3.29 -13.32
CA CYS A 683 8.97 2.56 -14.50
C CYS A 683 10.05 2.56 -15.58
N VAL A 684 10.42 1.36 -16.04
CA VAL A 684 11.17 1.17 -17.28
C VAL A 684 10.39 0.23 -18.19
N PRO A 685 9.64 0.77 -19.17
CA PRO A 685 8.68 0.00 -19.94
C PRO A 685 9.35 -0.95 -20.95
N LYS A 686 8.79 -2.16 -21.08
CA LYS A 686 8.99 -3.07 -22.22
C LYS A 686 8.12 -2.64 -23.42
N ASP A 687 8.09 -3.44 -24.49
CA ASP A 687 7.24 -3.22 -25.67
C ASP A 687 5.74 -3.10 -25.35
N ASP A 688 5.27 -3.82 -24.34
CA ASP A 688 3.89 -3.80 -23.85
C ASP A 688 3.69 -2.81 -22.68
N PHE A 689 4.70 -1.99 -22.38
CA PHE A 689 4.80 -1.10 -21.22
C PHE A 689 4.76 -1.81 -19.86
N ASP A 690 5.01 -3.12 -19.79
CA ASP A 690 5.26 -3.77 -18.50
C ASP A 690 6.64 -3.40 -17.96
N GLN A 691 6.80 -3.50 -16.64
CA GLN A 691 8.07 -3.25 -15.98
C GLN A 691 9.13 -4.24 -16.46
N SER A 692 10.22 -3.72 -17.04
CA SER A 692 11.36 -4.51 -17.51
C SER A 692 12.21 -5.08 -16.37
N ARG A 693 12.22 -4.41 -15.21
CA ARG A 693 13.07 -4.75 -14.08
C ARG A 693 12.39 -5.72 -13.12
N GLN A 694 13.04 -6.85 -12.84
CA GLN A 694 12.54 -7.86 -11.89
C GLN A 694 12.57 -7.41 -10.42
N ARG A 695 13.28 -6.31 -10.10
CA ARG A 695 13.46 -5.78 -8.74
C ARG A 695 12.67 -4.51 -8.45
N GLN A 696 11.65 -4.23 -9.25
CA GLN A 696 10.74 -3.10 -9.09
C GLN A 696 9.30 -3.59 -9.16
N SER A 697 8.36 -2.76 -8.71
CA SER A 697 6.94 -3.14 -8.77
C SER A 697 6.44 -3.01 -10.21
N ASN A 698 5.61 -3.97 -10.64
CA ASN A 698 4.87 -3.81 -11.89
C ASN A 698 3.84 -2.69 -11.82
N ALA A 699 3.40 -2.32 -10.60
CA ALA A 699 2.52 -1.18 -10.38
C ALA A 699 3.13 0.12 -10.92
N ASP A 700 4.46 0.30 -10.86
CA ASP A 700 5.17 1.50 -11.32
C ASP A 700 4.81 1.85 -12.78
N CYS A 701 4.94 0.87 -13.68
CA CYS A 701 4.60 1.09 -15.08
C CYS A 701 3.10 1.09 -15.36
N LEU A 702 2.29 0.42 -14.52
CA LEU A 702 0.84 0.48 -14.64
C LEU A 702 0.33 1.92 -14.43
N GLN A 703 0.88 2.66 -13.47
CA GLN A 703 0.54 4.09 -13.27
C GLN A 703 0.85 4.93 -14.52
N VAL A 704 1.99 4.67 -15.19
CA VAL A 704 2.37 5.33 -16.45
C VAL A 704 1.42 4.96 -17.60
N LYS A 705 0.98 3.70 -17.71
CA LYS A 705 -0.03 3.29 -18.70
C LYS A 705 -1.34 4.05 -18.50
N LEU A 706 -1.84 4.11 -17.26
CA LEU A 706 -3.06 4.83 -16.92
C LEU A 706 -2.95 6.31 -17.26
N PHE A 707 -1.81 6.93 -16.99
CA PHE A 707 -1.52 8.30 -17.41
C PHE A 707 -1.71 8.49 -18.92
N HIS A 708 -1.08 7.65 -19.75
CA HIS A 708 -1.15 7.78 -21.21
C HIS A 708 -2.57 7.56 -21.76
N LEU A 709 -3.34 6.65 -21.14
CA LEU A 709 -4.75 6.42 -21.48
C LEU A 709 -5.61 7.65 -21.17
N LEU A 710 -5.48 8.18 -19.96
CA LEU A 710 -6.25 9.33 -19.49
C LEU A 710 -5.86 10.63 -20.23
N ASN A 711 -4.58 10.78 -20.56
CA ASN A 711 -4.10 11.98 -21.24
C ASN A 711 -4.35 11.96 -22.77
N GLY A 712 -4.64 10.79 -23.35
CA GLY A 712 -4.78 10.60 -24.80
C GLY A 712 -3.44 10.57 -25.54
N SER A 713 -2.36 10.19 -24.86
CA SER A 713 -0.98 10.23 -25.40
C SER A 713 -0.41 8.85 -25.74
N VAL A 714 -1.26 7.83 -25.91
CA VAL A 714 -0.86 6.43 -26.19
C VAL A 714 0.06 6.32 -27.41
N ALA A 715 -0.33 6.87 -28.56
CA ALA A 715 0.47 6.78 -29.79
C ALA A 715 1.85 7.43 -29.63
N SER A 716 1.88 8.64 -29.05
CA SER A 716 3.13 9.35 -28.74
C SER A 716 4.01 8.57 -27.76
N ALA A 717 3.42 7.85 -26.79
CA ALA A 717 4.16 7.03 -25.84
C ALA A 717 4.90 5.88 -26.56
N PHE A 718 4.22 5.16 -27.45
CA PHE A 718 4.85 4.09 -28.21
C PHE A 718 5.87 4.61 -29.24
N GLU A 719 5.62 5.75 -29.87
CA GLU A 719 6.60 6.42 -30.73
C GLU A 719 7.85 6.80 -29.94
N THR A 720 7.69 7.42 -28.77
CA THR A 720 8.80 7.75 -27.87
C THR A 720 9.57 6.51 -27.44
N LEU A 721 8.87 5.41 -27.11
CA LEU A 721 9.51 4.14 -26.76
C LEU A 721 10.28 3.55 -27.94
N LYS A 722 9.71 3.61 -29.14
CA LYS A 722 10.35 3.15 -30.39
C LYS A 722 11.61 3.97 -30.67
N ASP A 723 11.56 5.29 -30.55
CA ASP A 723 12.71 6.18 -30.77
C ASP A 723 13.80 5.93 -29.73
N ALA A 724 13.43 5.75 -28.46
CA ALA A 724 14.37 5.36 -27.40
C ALA A 724 15.05 4.01 -27.71
N LYS A 725 14.30 3.03 -28.23
CA LYS A 725 14.86 1.74 -28.65
C LYS A 725 15.73 1.85 -29.89
N LEU A 726 15.37 2.69 -30.86
CA LEU A 726 16.20 2.96 -32.04
C LEU A 726 17.51 3.62 -31.62
N ALA A 727 17.49 4.58 -30.69
CA ALA A 727 18.70 5.16 -30.12
C ALA A 727 19.58 4.09 -29.45
N GLN A 728 18.98 3.22 -28.64
CA GLN A 728 19.71 2.12 -28.00
C GLN A 728 20.25 1.10 -29.01
N ALA A 729 19.48 0.77 -30.05
CA ALA A 729 19.87 -0.19 -31.08
C ALA A 729 20.97 0.34 -32.00
N ALA A 730 20.89 1.62 -32.41
CA ALA A 730 21.90 2.27 -33.25
C ALA A 730 23.29 2.26 -32.61
N TYR A 731 23.35 2.20 -31.29
CA TYR A 731 24.58 2.15 -30.51
C TYR A 731 24.77 0.81 -29.76
N ALA A 732 23.95 -0.20 -30.04
CA ALA A 732 23.99 -1.48 -29.33
C ALA A 732 25.32 -2.20 -29.55
N ASP A 733 25.90 -2.11 -30.75
CA ASP A 733 27.20 -2.71 -31.08
C ASP A 733 28.34 -2.05 -30.31
N GLU A 734 28.31 -0.73 -30.11
CA GLU A 734 29.28 0.00 -29.28
C GLU A 734 29.07 -0.21 -27.77
N LEU A 735 27.82 -0.28 -27.31
CA LEU A 735 27.46 -0.71 -25.97
C LEU A 735 27.90 -2.16 -25.71
N ALA A 736 27.87 -3.02 -26.73
CA ALA A 736 28.28 -4.43 -26.69
C ALA A 736 29.79 -4.63 -26.87
N LYS A 737 30.51 -3.69 -27.50
CA LYS A 737 31.98 -3.58 -27.48
C LYS A 737 32.54 -3.28 -26.07
N GLU A 738 31.69 -3.29 -25.04
CA GLU A 738 31.93 -2.96 -23.63
C GLU A 738 33.34 -3.32 -23.17
N TYR A 739 34.27 -2.38 -23.37
CA TYR A 739 35.46 -2.30 -22.54
C TYR A 739 34.91 -2.10 -21.12
N ARG A 740 34.97 -3.17 -20.32
CA ARG A 740 34.64 -3.16 -18.90
C ARG A 740 35.95 -3.00 -18.13
N PRO A 741 36.52 -1.78 -18.05
CA PRO A 741 37.66 -1.54 -17.19
C PRO A 741 37.29 -2.00 -15.77
N THR A 742 38.28 -2.51 -15.05
CA THR A 742 38.09 -2.78 -13.62
C THR A 742 37.61 -1.49 -12.96
N PRO A 743 36.46 -1.49 -12.26
CA PRO A 743 35.93 -0.27 -11.67
C PRO A 743 36.96 0.36 -10.74
N LYS A 744 37.32 1.62 -10.99
CA LYS A 744 38.19 2.41 -10.12
C LYS A 744 37.52 2.63 -8.77
N ILE A 745 36.21 2.84 -8.80
CA ILE A 745 35.35 3.01 -7.63
C ILE A 745 34.16 2.07 -7.77
N LYS A 746 33.86 1.30 -6.73
CA LYS A 746 32.66 0.47 -6.70
C LYS A 746 31.43 1.38 -6.56
N PRO A 747 30.40 1.27 -7.44
CA PRO A 747 29.25 2.16 -7.38
C PRO A 747 28.43 2.05 -6.09
N GLN A 748 28.23 0.84 -5.56
CA GLN A 748 27.29 0.64 -4.45
C GLN A 748 27.71 1.34 -3.14
N PRO A 749 28.97 1.26 -2.68
CA PRO A 749 29.41 2.02 -1.50
C PRO A 749 29.26 3.54 -1.65
N LEU A 750 29.61 4.09 -2.81
CA LEU A 750 29.50 5.53 -3.07
C LEU A 750 28.02 5.97 -3.07
N LEU A 751 27.15 5.21 -3.73
CA LEU A 751 25.72 5.47 -3.78
C LEU A 751 25.06 5.38 -2.40
N ALA A 752 25.46 4.40 -1.58
CA ALA A 752 24.95 4.25 -0.22
C ALA A 752 25.38 5.42 0.67
N CYS A 753 26.63 5.86 0.56
CA CYS A 753 27.13 7.04 1.26
C CYS A 753 26.38 8.31 0.84
N TYR A 754 26.16 8.51 -0.48
CA TYR A 754 25.39 9.65 -0.99
C TYR A 754 23.95 9.64 -0.47
N GLU A 755 23.27 8.49 -0.50
CA GLU A 755 21.91 8.37 0.01
C GLU A 755 21.84 8.74 1.50
N SER A 756 22.74 8.20 2.33
CA SER A 756 22.79 8.50 3.76
C SER A 756 23.07 9.98 4.03
N ASN A 757 24.19 10.48 3.53
CA ASN A 757 24.73 11.79 3.94
C ASN A 757 24.02 12.95 3.24
N TRP A 758 23.35 12.71 2.11
CA TRP A 758 22.71 13.78 1.34
C TRP A 758 21.19 13.68 1.33
N LEU A 759 20.63 12.52 1.04
CA LEU A 759 19.18 12.38 0.94
C LEU A 759 18.54 12.24 2.32
N GLN A 760 19.12 11.42 3.21
CA GLN A 760 18.53 11.15 4.52
C GLN A 760 18.80 12.26 5.53
N GLU A 761 20.06 12.71 5.70
CA GLU A 761 20.41 13.77 6.66
C GLU A 761 19.69 15.07 6.33
N ARG A 762 19.78 15.54 5.09
CA ARG A 762 19.11 16.78 4.66
C ARG A 762 17.59 16.66 4.66
N GLY A 763 17.06 15.48 4.32
CA GLY A 763 15.63 15.20 4.42
C GLY A 763 15.16 15.33 5.87
N TYR A 764 15.98 14.87 6.81
CA TYR A 764 15.70 14.94 8.24
C TYR A 764 15.82 16.38 8.77
N GLU A 765 16.82 17.15 8.34
CA GLU A 765 16.92 18.58 8.67
C GLU A 765 15.67 19.36 8.21
N LYS A 766 15.24 19.16 6.95
CA LYS A 766 13.99 19.77 6.45
C LYS A 766 12.77 19.33 7.25
N TYR A 767 12.75 18.09 7.69
CA TYR A 767 11.69 17.58 8.55
C TYR A 767 11.70 18.28 9.91
N GLN A 768 12.87 18.45 10.53
CA GLN A 768 13.02 19.20 11.78
C GLN A 768 12.56 20.65 11.62
N ASP A 769 12.86 21.31 10.50
CA ASP A 769 12.35 22.64 10.19
C ASP A 769 10.81 22.66 10.10
N LYS A 770 10.20 21.65 9.45
CA LYS A 770 8.75 21.49 9.39
C LYS A 770 8.14 21.27 10.79
N VAL A 771 8.77 20.47 11.64
CA VAL A 771 8.34 20.24 13.03
C VAL A 771 8.44 21.53 13.84
N ALA A 772 9.55 22.27 13.75
CA ALA A 772 9.72 23.55 14.43
C ALA A 772 8.67 24.59 13.97
N ALA A 773 8.37 24.63 12.68
CA ALA A 773 7.31 25.48 12.13
C ALA A 773 5.92 25.07 12.66
N TYR A 774 5.63 23.76 12.75
CA TYR A 774 4.39 23.25 13.34
C TYR A 774 4.28 23.60 14.84
N GLU A 775 5.35 23.43 15.61
CA GLU A 775 5.37 23.78 17.04
C GLU A 775 5.13 25.28 17.26
N HIS A 776 5.71 26.12 16.40
CA HIS A 776 5.46 27.56 16.39
C HIS A 776 3.98 27.86 16.10
N GLN A 777 3.42 27.29 15.03
CA GLN A 777 2.02 27.47 14.65
C GLN A 777 1.05 26.94 15.72
N LEU A 778 1.37 25.82 16.36
CA LEU A 778 0.57 25.24 17.45
C LEU A 778 0.57 26.16 18.67
N THR A 779 1.72 26.77 18.97
CA THR A 779 1.85 27.76 20.05
C THR A 779 1.04 29.02 19.76
N GLU A 780 1.05 29.51 18.51
CA GLU A 780 0.24 30.66 18.08
C GLU A 780 -1.26 30.34 18.11
N SER A 781 -1.67 29.19 17.57
CA SER A 781 -3.06 28.71 17.62
C SER A 781 -3.58 28.60 19.05
N SER A 782 -2.75 28.11 19.98
CA SER A 782 -3.09 28.03 21.41
C SER A 782 -3.28 29.41 22.04
N LYS A 783 -2.45 30.41 21.68
CA LYS A 783 -2.60 31.79 22.15
C LYS A 783 -3.86 32.46 21.60
N ASP A 784 -4.10 32.29 20.30
CA ASP A 784 -5.17 32.99 19.58
C ASP A 784 -6.50 32.19 19.55
N HIS A 785 -6.57 31.08 20.29
CA HIS A 785 -7.73 30.16 20.34
C HIS A 785 -8.21 29.71 18.95
N SER A 786 -7.29 29.68 17.98
CA SER A 786 -7.54 29.25 16.61
C SER A 786 -7.39 27.73 16.50
N PRO A 787 -7.96 27.07 15.48
CA PRO A 787 -7.81 25.63 15.28
C PRO A 787 -6.34 25.20 15.23
N ALA A 788 -5.99 24.10 15.91
CA ALA A 788 -4.62 23.58 15.90
C ALA A 788 -4.20 23.21 14.46
N PRO A 789 -2.94 23.48 14.06
CA PRO A 789 -2.42 23.03 12.78
C PRO A 789 -2.48 21.50 12.68
N SER A 790 -2.55 20.97 11.45
CA SER A 790 -2.52 19.52 11.22
C SER A 790 -1.18 18.94 11.72
N PRO A 791 -1.19 17.81 12.47
CA PRO A 791 0.02 17.19 12.98
C PRO A 791 1.00 16.84 11.86
N VAL A 792 2.30 17.06 12.09
CA VAL A 792 3.35 16.62 11.15
C VAL A 792 3.47 15.09 11.24
N PRO A 793 3.36 14.35 10.11
CA PRO A 793 3.53 12.90 10.12
C PRO A 793 4.98 12.53 10.48
N PRO A 794 5.26 11.34 11.04
CA PRO A 794 6.63 10.93 11.38
C PRO A 794 7.55 10.95 10.14
N TYR A 795 8.81 11.32 10.34
CA TYR A 795 9.81 11.35 9.27
C TYR A 795 9.98 9.97 8.63
N ARG A 796 9.89 9.92 7.31
CA ARG A 796 10.22 8.73 6.51
C ARG A 796 11.54 9.01 5.79
N LYS A 797 12.51 8.11 5.97
CA LYS A 797 13.80 8.20 5.28
C LYS A 797 13.58 8.26 3.78
N SER A 798 14.17 9.25 3.14
CA SER A 798 14.22 9.34 1.68
C SER A 798 15.27 8.37 1.15
N TYR A 799 14.92 7.65 0.08
CA TYR A 799 15.81 6.70 -0.58
C TYR A 799 16.06 7.12 -2.01
N MET A 800 17.25 6.83 -2.51
CA MET A 800 17.59 7.06 -3.91
C MET A 800 16.76 6.10 -4.77
N ALA A 801 16.05 6.64 -5.76
CA ALA A 801 15.32 5.86 -6.74
C ALA A 801 16.29 5.11 -7.67
N TYR A 802 15.83 4.04 -8.32
CA TYR A 802 16.68 3.29 -9.24
C TYR A 802 17.06 4.16 -10.44
N PHE A 803 16.13 4.97 -10.93
CA PHE A 803 16.41 5.95 -11.99
C PHE A 803 17.64 6.81 -11.66
N GLN A 804 17.71 7.38 -10.45
CA GLN A 804 18.84 8.21 -10.03
C GLN A 804 20.14 7.39 -9.93
N ALA A 805 20.06 6.18 -9.35
CA ALA A 805 21.22 5.31 -9.17
C ALA A 805 21.87 4.93 -10.51
N GLU A 806 21.08 4.72 -11.57
CA GLU A 806 21.59 4.44 -12.91
C GLU A 806 22.35 5.61 -13.53
N GLN A 807 21.89 6.86 -13.31
CA GLN A 807 22.60 8.05 -13.79
C GLN A 807 24.02 8.11 -13.21
N VAL A 808 24.16 7.87 -11.91
CA VAL A 808 25.47 7.86 -11.25
C VAL A 808 26.32 6.66 -11.68
N LYS A 809 25.74 5.46 -11.82
CA LYS A 809 26.46 4.28 -12.33
C LYS A 809 27.02 4.55 -13.73
N ALA A 810 26.27 5.20 -14.60
CA ALA A 810 26.73 5.55 -15.93
C ALA A 810 27.90 6.57 -15.89
N LEU A 811 27.85 7.58 -15.03
CA LEU A 811 28.98 8.51 -14.83
C LEU A 811 30.24 7.80 -14.32
N LEU A 812 30.09 6.84 -13.38
CA LEU A 812 31.21 6.05 -12.88
C LEU A 812 31.81 5.14 -13.96
N GLN A 813 30.97 4.57 -14.83
CA GLN A 813 31.44 3.77 -15.96
C GLN A 813 32.30 4.59 -16.93
N GLU A 814 31.93 5.85 -17.21
CA GLU A 814 32.78 6.74 -18.03
C GLU A 814 34.04 7.20 -17.28
N TRP A 815 33.95 7.41 -15.96
CA TRP A 815 35.13 7.68 -15.13
C TRP A 815 36.16 6.53 -15.18
N ASP A 816 35.69 5.29 -15.23
CA ASP A 816 36.58 4.13 -15.31
C ASP A 816 37.35 4.06 -16.65
N ARG A 817 36.84 4.72 -17.70
CA ARG A 817 37.46 4.74 -19.04
C ARG A 817 38.50 5.83 -19.24
N VAL A 818 38.36 6.98 -18.59
CA VAL A 818 39.36 8.06 -18.70
C VAL A 818 40.65 7.68 -17.95
N GLU A 819 41.81 8.23 -18.30
CA GLU A 819 43.06 7.92 -17.54
C GLU A 819 43.11 8.62 -16.16
N GLU A 820 42.28 9.64 -15.97
CA GLU A 820 42.28 10.47 -14.77
C GLU A 820 41.91 9.70 -13.49
N THR A 821 42.54 10.04 -12.37
CA THR A 821 42.34 9.36 -11.07
C THR A 821 42.20 10.31 -9.89
N ASP A 822 42.36 11.63 -10.06
CA ASP A 822 42.18 12.58 -8.95
C ASP A 822 40.71 12.58 -8.46
N PRO A 823 40.44 12.15 -7.21
CA PRO A 823 39.08 12.07 -6.69
C PRO A 823 38.40 13.44 -6.59
N ARG A 824 39.16 14.56 -6.56
CA ARG A 824 38.57 15.91 -6.58
C ARG A 824 37.86 16.24 -7.89
N ILE A 825 38.35 15.68 -9.00
CA ILE A 825 37.74 15.90 -10.31
C ILE A 825 36.41 15.14 -10.37
N LEU A 826 36.41 13.86 -10.02
CA LEU A 826 35.18 13.07 -9.97
C LEU A 826 34.17 13.66 -8.98
N ALA A 827 34.62 14.12 -7.80
CA ALA A 827 33.77 14.75 -6.81
C ALA A 827 33.06 16.00 -7.38
N TYR A 828 33.77 16.84 -8.12
CA TYR A 828 33.17 17.99 -8.81
C TYR A 828 32.18 17.58 -9.89
N ILE A 829 32.53 16.58 -10.72
CA ILE A 829 31.64 16.06 -11.78
C ILE A 829 30.32 15.60 -11.15
N LEU A 830 30.40 14.74 -10.13
CA LEU A 830 29.22 14.23 -9.43
C LEU A 830 28.46 15.37 -8.72
N GLY A 831 29.16 16.30 -8.07
CA GLY A 831 28.57 17.43 -7.36
C GLY A 831 27.85 18.42 -8.28
N SER A 832 28.47 18.77 -9.41
CA SER A 832 27.90 19.65 -10.44
C SER A 832 26.71 18.97 -11.11
N VAL A 833 26.87 17.74 -11.60
CA VAL A 833 25.74 17.02 -12.24
C VAL A 833 24.62 16.83 -11.24
N SER A 834 24.90 16.47 -9.98
CA SER A 834 23.89 16.37 -8.93
C SER A 834 23.17 17.71 -8.72
N TYR A 835 23.84 18.86 -8.82
CA TYR A 835 23.18 20.16 -8.76
C TYR A 835 22.30 20.42 -9.99
N ASP A 836 22.90 20.28 -11.18
CA ASP A 836 22.32 20.66 -12.47
C ASP A 836 21.19 19.72 -12.88
N SER A 837 21.23 18.46 -12.46
CA SER A 837 20.17 17.46 -12.69
C SER A 837 19.22 17.30 -11.50
N ALA A 838 19.26 18.19 -10.51
CA ALA A 838 18.43 18.13 -9.30
C ALA A 838 18.47 16.75 -8.61
N ASP A 839 19.64 16.37 -8.11
CA ASP A 839 19.92 15.09 -7.46
C ASP A 839 19.70 13.91 -8.41
N PHE A 840 20.08 14.05 -9.69
CA PHE A 840 19.93 13.03 -10.73
C PHE A 840 18.48 12.67 -11.06
N THR A 841 17.52 13.54 -10.70
CA THR A 841 16.09 13.34 -10.99
C THR A 841 15.67 13.94 -12.33
N ARG A 842 16.49 14.82 -12.91
CA ARG A 842 16.17 15.60 -14.11
C ARG A 842 17.01 15.17 -15.32
N SER A 843 16.33 14.78 -16.40
CA SER A 843 16.95 14.46 -17.70
C SER A 843 16.58 15.44 -18.82
N SER A 844 15.65 16.36 -18.59
CA SER A 844 15.21 17.41 -19.54
C SER A 844 14.64 18.61 -18.77
N GLU A 845 14.47 19.76 -19.41
CA GLU A 845 13.74 20.89 -18.81
C GLU A 845 12.25 20.85 -19.14
N ASN A 846 11.42 21.51 -18.31
CA ASN A 846 9.96 21.52 -18.44
C ASN A 846 9.43 22.60 -19.37
N PHE A 847 8.52 22.20 -20.27
CA PHE A 847 7.67 23.11 -21.06
C PHE A 847 6.17 22.77 -21.02
N SER A 848 5.72 21.81 -20.22
CA SER A 848 4.31 21.42 -20.07
C SER A 848 3.68 22.06 -18.83
N TYR A 849 3.10 23.24 -18.99
CA TYR A 849 2.43 23.99 -17.92
C TYR A 849 0.96 24.19 -18.24
N SER A 850 0.06 23.97 -17.30
CA SER A 850 -1.39 24.09 -17.55
C SER A 850 -2.02 25.34 -16.95
N ALA A 851 -1.30 26.00 -16.05
CA ALA A 851 -1.65 27.30 -15.49
C ALA A 851 -0.41 28.20 -15.47
N ALA A 852 -0.60 29.50 -15.64
CA ALA A 852 0.50 30.47 -15.59
C ALA A 852 1.21 30.47 -14.22
N SER A 853 0.52 30.13 -13.13
CA SER A 853 1.10 29.99 -11.79
C SER A 853 2.14 28.87 -11.68
N GLN A 854 2.10 27.88 -12.58
CA GLN A 854 3.05 26.76 -12.58
C GLN A 854 4.36 27.08 -13.31
N LEU A 855 4.39 28.15 -14.11
CA LEU A 855 5.60 28.55 -14.83
C LEU A 855 6.66 29.05 -13.83
N PRO A 856 7.88 28.48 -13.84
CA PRO A 856 9.03 29.02 -13.14
C PRO A 856 9.24 30.50 -13.46
N GLN A 857 9.65 31.28 -12.46
CA GLN A 857 9.91 32.72 -12.64
C GLN A 857 10.81 33.02 -13.84
N LYS A 858 11.86 32.20 -14.07
CA LYS A 858 12.75 32.33 -15.22
C LYS A 858 12.03 32.28 -16.58
N TRP A 859 10.96 31.49 -16.70
CA TRP A 859 10.17 31.39 -17.93
C TRP A 859 9.20 32.54 -18.06
N HIS A 860 8.60 33.02 -16.96
CA HIS A 860 7.85 34.28 -16.95
C HIS A 860 8.72 35.43 -17.44
N ASP A 861 9.89 35.63 -16.84
CA ASP A 861 10.81 36.70 -17.19
C ASP A 861 11.25 36.60 -18.66
N ARG A 862 11.42 35.38 -19.18
CA ARG A 862 11.78 35.14 -20.59
C ARG A 862 10.62 35.44 -21.53
N ILE A 863 9.40 35.03 -21.19
CA ILE A 863 8.19 35.32 -21.97
C ILE A 863 8.00 36.83 -22.06
N ASP A 864 8.09 37.54 -20.94
CA ASP A 864 7.96 39.00 -20.88
C ASP A 864 9.02 39.69 -21.74
N LYS A 865 10.29 39.23 -21.66
CA LYS A 865 11.38 39.73 -22.49
C LYS A 865 11.14 39.50 -23.98
N ASN A 866 10.63 38.34 -24.37
CA ASN A 866 10.34 38.02 -25.76
C ASN A 866 9.13 38.81 -26.28
N ASN A 867 8.09 38.98 -25.46
CA ASN A 867 6.94 39.84 -25.76
C ASN A 867 7.35 41.32 -25.93
N ALA A 868 8.24 41.83 -25.08
CA ALA A 868 8.77 43.19 -25.22
C ALA A 868 9.48 43.40 -26.58
N LYS A 869 10.22 42.40 -27.07
CA LYS A 869 10.83 42.43 -28.41
C LYS A 869 9.79 42.41 -29.53
N LEU A 870 8.73 41.60 -29.41
CA LEU A 870 7.64 41.57 -30.39
C LEU A 870 6.95 42.94 -30.49
N VAL A 871 6.63 43.54 -29.35
CA VAL A 871 6.02 44.88 -29.29
C VAL A 871 6.95 45.93 -29.91
N ALA A 872 8.25 45.90 -29.61
CA ALA A 872 9.24 46.79 -30.23
C ALA A 872 9.35 46.61 -31.76
N ALA A 873 9.02 45.42 -32.28
CA ALA A 873 8.98 45.10 -33.70
C ALA A 873 7.58 45.30 -34.33
N ASN A 874 6.66 45.99 -33.67
CA ASN A 874 5.25 46.19 -34.11
C ASN A 874 4.48 44.88 -34.35
N ARG A 875 4.78 43.82 -33.60
CA ARG A 875 4.03 42.55 -33.60
C ARG A 875 3.23 42.40 -32.29
N PRO A 876 2.06 41.75 -32.32
CA PRO A 876 1.28 41.53 -31.10
C PRO A 876 2.04 40.65 -30.11
N ALA A 877 1.91 40.94 -28.82
CA ALA A 877 2.39 40.07 -27.76
C ALA A 877 1.60 38.75 -27.76
N VAL A 878 2.27 37.66 -27.42
CA VAL A 878 1.65 36.34 -27.25
C VAL A 878 1.13 36.22 -25.82
N ASP A 879 -0.13 35.86 -25.66
CA ASP A 879 -0.73 35.58 -24.35
C ASP A 879 -0.11 34.31 -23.77
N VAL A 880 0.40 34.39 -22.54
CA VAL A 880 0.97 33.24 -21.82
C VAL A 880 0.01 32.07 -21.77
N ASN A 881 -1.30 32.32 -21.64
CA ASN A 881 -2.31 31.27 -21.57
C ASN A 881 -2.40 30.45 -22.86
N SER A 882 -2.06 31.04 -24.01
CA SER A 882 -2.02 30.34 -25.29
C SER A 882 -0.83 29.40 -25.45
N LEU A 883 0.20 29.54 -24.60
CA LEU A 883 1.38 28.68 -24.56
C LEU A 883 1.23 27.53 -23.54
N LEU A 884 0.22 27.58 -22.68
CA LEU A 884 -0.05 26.54 -21.68
C LEU A 884 -0.60 25.28 -22.37
N ASN A 885 -0.19 24.10 -21.90
CA ASN A 885 -0.46 22.78 -22.48
C ASN A 885 0.04 22.59 -23.93
N HIS A 886 0.87 23.52 -24.40
CA HIS A 886 1.46 23.55 -25.74
C HIS A 886 2.99 23.57 -25.62
N PRO A 887 3.62 22.45 -25.19
CA PRO A 887 5.02 22.45 -24.76
C PRO A 887 6.01 22.72 -25.90
N LYS A 888 5.66 22.32 -27.12
CA LYS A 888 6.46 22.58 -28.31
C LYS A 888 6.44 24.07 -28.64
N GLU A 889 5.25 24.68 -28.62
CA GLU A 889 5.02 26.08 -28.87
C GLU A 889 5.70 26.95 -27.80
N LEU A 890 5.57 26.59 -26.52
CA LEU A 890 6.25 27.27 -25.43
C LEU A 890 7.77 27.19 -25.57
N ALA A 891 8.33 26.00 -25.84
CA ALA A 891 9.77 25.82 -26.03
C ALA A 891 10.28 26.64 -27.23
N ASN A 892 9.57 26.61 -28.35
CA ASN A 892 9.90 27.43 -29.52
C ASN A 892 9.80 28.93 -29.20
N PHE A 893 8.82 29.36 -28.40
CA PHE A 893 8.66 30.76 -28.04
C PHE A 893 9.78 31.26 -27.11
N VAL A 894 10.19 30.45 -26.13
CA VAL A 894 11.19 30.87 -25.12
C VAL A 894 12.64 30.63 -25.56
N LEU A 895 12.89 29.65 -26.45
CA LEU A 895 14.24 29.26 -26.89
C LEU A 895 14.51 29.50 -28.39
N GLY A 896 13.49 29.61 -29.23
CA GLY A 896 13.59 29.73 -30.70
C GLY A 896 13.32 31.13 -31.26
N TYR A 897 13.53 32.18 -30.45
CA TYR A 897 13.27 33.57 -30.85
C TYR A 897 14.42 34.17 -31.69
N ASP A 898 14.15 35.26 -32.43
CA ASP A 898 15.17 35.90 -33.26
C ASP A 898 16.30 36.55 -32.42
N GLY A 899 17.55 36.26 -32.79
CA GLY A 899 18.74 36.60 -32.01
C GLY A 899 18.86 35.86 -30.67
N ASN A 900 18.37 34.62 -30.59
CA ASN A 900 18.64 33.75 -29.44
C ASN A 900 20.14 33.36 -29.40
N PRO A 901 20.72 33.17 -28.20
CA PRO A 901 22.14 32.80 -28.04
C PRO A 901 22.38 31.29 -28.18
N PHE A 902 21.40 30.52 -28.67
CA PHE A 902 21.39 29.05 -28.63
C PHE A 902 21.61 28.41 -30.01
N GLY A 903 21.78 29.22 -31.06
CA GLY A 903 21.86 28.76 -32.44
C GLY A 903 20.55 28.19 -33.01
N ASN A 904 19.44 28.30 -32.28
CA ASN A 904 18.13 27.80 -32.74
C ASN A 904 17.62 28.64 -33.91
N GLN A 905 17.12 28.00 -34.95
CA GLN A 905 16.59 28.69 -36.12
C GLN A 905 15.18 29.26 -35.83
N PRO A 906 14.96 30.58 -35.96
CA PRO A 906 13.65 31.16 -35.73
C PRO A 906 12.61 30.65 -36.74
N GLY A 907 11.42 30.28 -36.24
CA GLY A 907 10.33 29.76 -37.08
C GLY A 907 10.41 28.26 -37.41
N THR A 908 11.40 27.55 -36.86
CA THR A 908 11.45 26.07 -36.89
C THR A 908 11.08 25.48 -35.51
N ASP A 909 11.15 24.16 -35.41
CA ASP A 909 10.94 23.43 -34.15
C ASP A 909 12.19 23.31 -33.27
N ASP A 910 13.22 24.09 -33.55
CA ASP A 910 14.53 24.00 -32.89
C ASP A 910 14.44 24.23 -31.38
N GLY A 911 13.58 25.15 -30.92
CA GLY A 911 13.41 25.40 -29.49
C GLY A 911 12.90 24.17 -28.75
N TRP A 912 12.03 23.38 -29.38
CA TRP A 912 11.59 22.09 -28.84
C TRP A 912 12.62 20.97 -29.06
N LEU A 913 13.17 20.85 -30.27
CA LEU A 913 14.10 19.78 -30.64
C LEU A 913 15.40 19.84 -29.83
N PHE A 914 15.91 21.03 -29.54
CA PHE A 914 17.15 21.28 -28.78
C PHE A 914 16.91 21.92 -27.42
N ARG A 915 15.78 21.60 -26.79
CA ARG A 915 15.51 21.96 -25.39
C ARG A 915 16.57 21.37 -24.44
N PRO A 916 16.77 21.93 -23.23
CA PRO A 916 17.73 21.41 -22.26
C PRO A 916 17.54 19.90 -21.99
N ARG A 917 18.56 19.06 -22.19
CA ARG A 917 18.54 17.61 -21.91
C ARG A 917 19.87 17.03 -21.43
N GLY A 918 19.79 15.81 -20.89
CA GLY A 918 20.93 15.04 -20.40
C GLY A 918 21.40 15.49 -19.02
N MET A 919 22.37 14.79 -18.47
CA MET A 919 22.95 15.08 -17.15
C MET A 919 23.52 16.51 -17.07
N TYR A 920 24.15 16.96 -18.17
CA TYR A 920 24.71 18.29 -18.29
C TYR A 920 23.70 19.38 -18.69
N GLN A 921 22.47 19.02 -19.08
CA GLN A 921 21.43 19.96 -19.51
C GLN A 921 21.78 20.80 -20.75
N LEU A 922 22.31 20.16 -21.80
CA LEU A 922 22.62 20.80 -23.10
C LEU A 922 21.41 21.53 -23.67
N VAL A 923 21.58 22.81 -24.03
CA VAL A 923 20.52 23.70 -24.53
C VAL A 923 20.93 24.35 -25.85
N GLY A 924 20.03 24.29 -26.83
CA GLY A 924 20.22 24.94 -28.12
C GLY A 924 20.92 24.09 -29.17
N ARG A 925 20.57 24.32 -30.43
CA ARG A 925 21.21 23.65 -31.58
C ARG A 925 22.73 23.70 -31.50
N GLU A 926 23.30 24.84 -31.10
CA GLU A 926 24.76 25.03 -31.02
C GLU A 926 25.42 24.06 -30.05
N GLN A 927 24.91 23.90 -28.83
CA GLN A 927 25.48 22.96 -27.86
C GLN A 927 25.29 21.50 -28.27
N TYR A 928 24.19 21.16 -28.95
CA TYR A 928 24.02 19.79 -29.48
C TYR A 928 24.98 19.50 -30.63
N GLN A 929 25.25 20.49 -31.50
CA GLN A 929 26.27 20.38 -32.55
C GLN A 929 27.66 20.23 -31.97
N GLU A 930 27.96 21.00 -30.92
CA GLU A 930 29.23 20.89 -30.22
C GLU A 930 29.39 19.51 -29.57
N ALA A 931 28.39 19.04 -28.83
CA ALA A 931 28.39 17.71 -28.22
C ALA A 931 28.56 16.59 -29.26
N GLN A 932 27.93 16.72 -30.43
CA GLN A 932 28.14 15.79 -31.55
C GLN A 932 29.59 15.79 -32.02
N SER A 933 30.20 16.96 -32.19
CA SER A 933 31.60 17.07 -32.62
C SER A 933 32.56 16.52 -31.58
N GLN A 934 32.32 16.80 -30.30
CA GLN A 934 33.15 16.34 -29.19
C GLN A 934 33.11 14.82 -29.04
N THR A 935 31.92 14.22 -29.16
CA THR A 935 31.77 12.76 -29.07
C THR A 935 32.42 12.05 -30.27
N GLN A 936 32.27 12.60 -31.48
CA GLN A 936 32.99 12.12 -32.67
C GLN A 936 34.51 12.23 -32.52
N GLN A 937 35.02 13.31 -31.91
CA GLN A 937 36.47 13.48 -31.66
C GLN A 937 37.03 12.42 -30.70
N LEU A 938 36.20 11.87 -29.82
CA LEU A 938 36.58 10.82 -28.88
C LEU A 938 36.34 9.40 -29.42
N ASP A 939 35.94 9.26 -30.69
CA ASP A 939 35.46 8.00 -31.28
C ASP A 939 34.34 7.37 -30.45
N GLU A 940 33.48 8.20 -29.84
CA GLU A 940 32.33 7.78 -29.04
C GLU A 940 31.03 8.08 -29.80
N LEU A 941 29.99 7.27 -29.56
CA LEU A 941 28.68 7.47 -30.20
C LEU A 941 28.73 7.41 -31.74
N GLU A 942 29.67 6.62 -32.30
CA GLU A 942 29.81 6.41 -33.75
C GLU A 942 28.49 5.88 -34.33
N GLY A 943 27.83 6.69 -35.17
CA GLY A 943 26.52 6.37 -35.77
C GLY A 943 25.29 7.02 -35.11
N LEU A 944 25.45 7.71 -33.97
CA LEU A 944 24.39 8.53 -33.39
C LEU A 944 24.54 9.98 -33.83
N ASP A 945 23.50 10.52 -34.47
CA ASP A 945 23.39 11.94 -34.79
C ASP A 945 22.43 12.63 -33.81
N LEU A 946 23.00 13.32 -32.82
CA LEU A 946 22.32 14.09 -31.79
C LEU A 946 21.47 15.24 -32.36
N LEU A 947 21.68 15.65 -33.60
CA LEU A 947 20.85 16.66 -34.26
C LEU A 947 19.56 16.07 -34.82
N THR A 948 19.59 14.80 -35.22
CA THR A 948 18.41 14.08 -35.70
C THR A 948 17.67 13.36 -34.57
N LEU A 949 18.40 12.90 -33.54
CA LEU A 949 17.87 12.15 -32.41
C LEU A 949 18.30 12.74 -31.05
N PRO A 950 17.95 14.01 -30.74
CA PRO A 950 18.36 14.67 -29.50
C PRO A 950 17.79 14.02 -28.23
N ASP A 951 16.68 13.26 -28.34
CA ASP A 951 16.07 12.55 -27.22
C ASP A 951 16.90 11.35 -26.72
N ALA A 952 17.94 10.93 -27.47
CA ALA A 952 18.91 9.92 -27.03
C ALA A 952 19.61 10.28 -25.71
N LEU A 953 19.72 11.58 -25.38
CA LEU A 953 20.27 12.08 -24.11
C LEU A 953 19.43 11.74 -22.88
N ARG A 954 18.26 11.11 -23.03
CA ARG A 954 17.49 10.55 -21.91
C ARG A 954 18.09 9.24 -21.39
N ASP A 955 18.85 8.53 -22.22
CA ASP A 955 19.57 7.33 -21.80
C ASP A 955 20.77 7.73 -20.92
N ALA A 956 20.88 7.12 -19.74
CA ALA A 956 21.91 7.46 -18.77
C ALA A 956 23.33 7.27 -19.31
N LYS A 957 23.57 6.25 -20.15
CA LYS A 957 24.90 5.98 -20.70
C LYS A 957 25.28 7.00 -21.76
N ILE A 958 24.37 7.31 -22.68
CA ILE A 958 24.58 8.33 -23.70
C ILE A 958 24.80 9.71 -23.05
N ALA A 959 23.96 10.05 -22.06
CA ALA A 959 24.10 11.30 -21.32
C ALA A 959 25.44 11.43 -20.59
N ALA A 960 25.92 10.34 -19.97
CA ALA A 960 27.21 10.32 -19.28
C ALA A 960 28.38 10.57 -20.24
N LYS A 961 28.38 9.90 -21.40
CA LYS A 961 29.39 10.09 -22.46
C LYS A 961 29.46 11.54 -22.92
N VAL A 962 28.31 12.11 -23.24
CA VAL A 962 28.19 13.51 -23.68
C VAL A 962 28.66 14.47 -22.59
N THR A 963 28.35 14.20 -21.33
CA THR A 963 28.81 15.02 -20.19
C THR A 963 30.32 14.95 -20.03
N PHE A 964 30.92 13.75 -20.13
CA PHE A 964 32.37 13.59 -20.06
C PHE A 964 33.10 14.20 -21.26
N ALA A 965 32.54 14.07 -22.47
CA ALA A 965 33.07 14.70 -23.67
C ALA A 965 33.11 16.24 -23.49
N HIS A 966 32.02 16.82 -23.00
CA HIS A 966 31.93 18.25 -22.72
C HIS A 966 32.97 18.71 -21.70
N PHE A 967 33.09 18.00 -20.57
CA PHE A 967 34.06 18.34 -19.52
C PHE A 967 35.52 18.22 -19.95
N ARG A 968 35.82 17.35 -20.92
CA ARG A 968 37.18 17.12 -21.42
C ARG A 968 37.59 18.03 -22.57
N LEU A 969 36.62 18.53 -23.34
CA LEU A 969 36.90 19.20 -24.62
C LEU A 969 36.38 20.64 -24.71
N HIS A 970 35.37 21.02 -23.92
CA HIS A 970 34.86 22.40 -23.96
C HIS A 970 35.87 23.38 -23.35
N PRO A 971 36.34 24.39 -24.10
CA PRO A 971 37.31 25.36 -23.61
C PRO A 971 36.64 26.52 -22.87
N TYR A 972 37.12 26.84 -21.67
CA TYR A 972 36.72 28.00 -20.88
C TYR A 972 37.79 29.11 -20.95
N GLU A 973 37.78 30.04 -20.00
CA GLU A 973 38.78 31.13 -19.94
C GLU A 973 40.22 30.60 -20.08
N ASN A 974 41.00 31.31 -20.91
CA ASN A 974 42.37 30.95 -21.30
C ASN A 974 42.50 29.61 -22.07
N HIS A 975 41.42 29.15 -22.72
CA HIS A 975 41.35 27.88 -23.45
C HIS A 975 41.59 26.64 -22.58
N GLN A 976 41.38 26.75 -21.26
CA GLN A 976 41.49 25.63 -20.34
C GLN A 976 40.17 24.85 -20.32
N THR A 977 40.25 23.52 -20.35
CA THR A 977 39.09 22.64 -20.16
C THR A 977 38.71 22.52 -18.68
N LEU A 978 37.52 22.01 -18.36
CA LEU A 978 37.11 21.82 -16.97
C LEU A 978 38.08 20.88 -16.22
N PHE A 979 38.55 19.82 -16.88
CA PHE A 979 39.55 18.91 -16.31
C PHE A 979 40.86 19.64 -15.96
N GLU A 980 41.34 20.55 -16.80
CA GLU A 980 42.55 21.34 -16.55
C GLU A 980 42.34 22.36 -15.42
N LEU A 981 41.17 22.99 -15.37
CA LEU A 981 40.80 23.91 -14.29
C LEU A 981 40.76 23.21 -12.93
N LEU A 982 40.20 22.00 -12.86
CA LEU A 982 40.11 21.23 -11.61
C LEU A 982 41.45 20.65 -11.13
N LYS A 983 42.42 20.49 -12.04
CA LYS A 983 43.81 20.08 -11.70
C LYS A 983 44.57 21.19 -10.98
N ASP A 984 44.24 22.45 -11.25
CA ASP A 984 44.86 23.59 -10.57
C ASP A 984 44.38 23.65 -9.11
N ARG A 985 45.25 23.23 -8.19
CA ARG A 985 44.98 23.22 -6.74
C ARG A 985 44.81 24.62 -6.17
N ALA A 986 45.21 25.67 -6.87
CA ALA A 986 44.96 27.06 -6.46
C ALA A 986 43.50 27.50 -6.68
N LYS A 987 42.76 26.78 -7.53
CA LYS A 987 41.33 27.03 -7.76
C LYS A 987 40.49 26.09 -6.89
N ASP A 988 39.60 26.66 -6.09
CA ASP A 988 38.55 25.90 -5.42
C ASP A 988 37.37 25.63 -6.38
N TRP A 989 36.44 24.76 -5.98
CA TRP A 989 35.31 24.40 -6.83
C TRP A 989 34.34 25.56 -7.07
N THR A 990 34.30 26.54 -6.18
CA THR A 990 33.49 27.77 -6.35
C THR A 990 34.06 28.63 -7.48
N ALA A 991 35.38 28.82 -7.50
CA ALA A 991 36.09 29.52 -8.55
C ALA A 991 35.96 28.78 -9.89
N VAL A 992 36.12 27.46 -9.90
CA VAL A 992 35.92 26.65 -11.13
C VAL A 992 34.50 26.78 -11.65
N ARG A 993 33.48 26.71 -10.78
CA ARG A 993 32.08 26.90 -11.20
C ARG A 993 31.82 28.31 -11.75
N THR A 994 32.50 29.32 -11.23
CA THR A 994 32.37 30.70 -11.73
C THR A 994 32.93 30.86 -13.15
N LEU A 995 33.95 30.07 -13.51
CA LEU A 995 34.56 30.08 -14.85
C LEU A 995 33.74 29.31 -15.89
N GLN A 996 32.75 28.53 -15.45
CA GLN A 996 31.89 27.72 -16.31
C GLN A 996 30.77 28.58 -16.92
N THR A 997 31.10 29.31 -18.00
CA THR A 997 30.24 30.37 -18.56
C THR A 997 29.22 29.91 -19.62
N ASP A 998 29.27 28.64 -20.00
CA ASP A 998 28.38 27.99 -20.98
C ASP A 998 27.01 27.59 -20.41
N MET A 999 26.82 27.78 -19.10
CA MET A 999 25.56 27.62 -18.40
C MET A 999 25.22 28.90 -17.61
N GLU A 1000 23.91 29.18 -17.46
CA GLU A 1000 23.45 30.32 -16.67
C GLU A 1000 23.50 29.98 -15.16
N HIS A 1001 24.27 30.73 -14.38
CA HIS A 1001 24.41 30.52 -12.92
C HIS A 1001 24.08 31.78 -12.12
N ALA A 1002 23.41 31.58 -10.98
CA ALA A 1002 23.28 32.59 -9.94
C ALA A 1002 24.54 32.64 -9.05
N PRO A 1003 24.85 33.77 -8.40
CA PRO A 1003 26.02 33.89 -7.52
C PRO A 1003 26.09 32.84 -6.39
N ALA A 1004 24.94 32.31 -5.96
CA ALA A 1004 24.86 31.28 -4.92
C ALA A 1004 25.11 29.84 -5.42
N ASP A 1005 25.17 29.62 -6.74
CA ASP A 1005 25.29 28.27 -7.32
C ASP A 1005 26.65 27.64 -7.02
N GLY A 1006 27.73 28.44 -7.07
CA GLY A 1006 29.08 27.97 -6.77
C GLY A 1006 29.21 27.35 -5.38
N ALA A 1007 28.65 28.00 -4.35
CA ALA A 1007 28.65 27.47 -2.99
C ALA A 1007 27.86 26.15 -2.86
N ARG A 1008 26.76 26.00 -3.60
CA ARG A 1008 25.93 24.78 -3.59
C ARG A 1008 26.62 23.62 -4.29
N VAL A 1009 27.28 23.88 -5.42
CA VAL A 1009 28.09 22.89 -6.13
C VAL A 1009 29.30 22.49 -5.28
N ASN A 1010 29.94 23.44 -4.60
CA ASN A 1010 31.05 23.16 -3.67
C ASN A 1010 30.60 22.20 -2.55
N ALA A 1011 29.52 22.51 -1.84
CA ALA A 1011 29.02 21.65 -0.76
C ALA A 1011 28.68 20.22 -1.22
N ARG A 1012 28.06 20.08 -2.40
CA ARG A 1012 27.79 18.77 -3.01
C ARG A 1012 29.08 18.03 -3.36
N SER A 1013 30.05 18.75 -3.90
CA SER A 1013 31.35 18.18 -4.28
C SER A 1013 32.15 17.73 -3.06
N GLU A 1014 32.10 18.47 -1.94
CA GLU A 1014 32.77 18.09 -0.67
C GLU A 1014 32.21 16.79 -0.12
N MET A 1015 30.88 16.67 -0.15
CA MET A 1015 30.22 15.43 0.23
C MET A 1015 30.63 14.26 -0.69
N PHE A 1016 30.74 14.47 -2.01
CA PHE A 1016 31.10 13.39 -2.93
C PHE A 1016 32.54 12.97 -2.75
N LEU A 1017 33.44 13.90 -2.45
CA LEU A 1017 34.82 13.60 -2.13
C LEU A 1017 34.90 12.67 -0.90
N GLY A 1018 34.17 12.98 0.18
CA GLY A 1018 34.10 12.11 1.35
C GLY A 1018 33.59 10.71 1.03
N CYS A 1019 32.52 10.61 0.22
CA CYS A 1019 31.98 9.31 -0.20
C CYS A 1019 32.92 8.53 -1.13
N ILE A 1020 33.68 9.21 -2.01
CA ILE A 1020 34.69 8.59 -2.86
C ILE A 1020 35.82 8.03 -2.01
N GLU A 1021 36.33 8.80 -1.05
CA GLU A 1021 37.39 8.38 -0.13
C GLU A 1021 36.94 7.15 0.69
N GLU A 1022 35.71 7.14 1.19
CA GLU A 1022 35.13 6.00 1.89
C GLU A 1022 34.99 4.76 0.99
N ALA A 1023 34.57 4.93 -0.27
CA ALA A 1023 34.44 3.84 -1.23
C ALA A 1023 35.80 3.25 -1.65
N LEU A 1024 36.86 4.06 -1.72
CA LEU A 1024 38.23 3.64 -2.04
C LEU A 1024 38.93 2.99 -0.84
N HIS A 1025 38.66 3.48 0.37
CA HIS A 1025 39.28 3.03 1.60
C HIS A 1025 38.23 2.64 2.65
N PRO A 1026 37.48 1.55 2.42
CA PRO A 1026 36.50 1.09 3.39
C PRO A 1026 37.22 0.80 4.71
N THR A 1027 36.96 1.59 5.74
CA THR A 1027 37.63 1.43 7.04
C THR A 1027 37.32 0.03 7.60
N LYS A 1028 38.36 -0.67 8.09
CA LYS A 1028 38.21 -2.02 8.71
C LYS A 1028 37.19 -2.04 9.86
N LEU A 1029 36.96 -0.90 10.51
CA LEU A 1029 35.97 -0.75 11.57
C LEU A 1029 34.53 -0.82 11.03
N LYS A 1030 34.23 -0.16 9.90
CA LYS A 1030 32.91 -0.18 9.26
C LYS A 1030 32.61 -1.47 8.50
N THR A 1031 33.63 -2.14 7.92
CA THR A 1031 33.44 -3.45 7.26
C THR A 1031 33.12 -4.56 8.26
N LEU A 1032 33.63 -4.46 9.49
CA LEU A 1032 33.25 -5.33 10.61
C LEU A 1032 31.91 -4.91 11.25
N GLN A 1033 31.60 -3.61 11.29
CA GLN A 1033 30.29 -3.13 11.75
C GLN A 1033 29.15 -3.52 10.79
N SER A 1034 29.27 -3.31 9.47
CA SER A 1034 28.22 -3.66 8.50
C SER A 1034 27.92 -5.16 8.41
N GLN A 1035 28.88 -6.02 8.79
CA GLN A 1035 28.68 -7.47 8.87
C GLN A 1035 27.98 -7.92 10.16
N PHE A 1036 28.13 -7.18 11.26
CA PHE A 1036 27.60 -7.58 12.58
C PHE A 1036 26.40 -6.76 13.06
N TYR A 1037 26.25 -5.50 12.65
CA TYR A 1037 25.26 -4.55 13.16
C TYR A 1037 24.79 -3.64 12.00
N GLY A 1038 23.48 -3.64 11.69
CA GLY A 1038 22.90 -2.59 10.83
C GLY A 1038 23.16 -1.21 11.45
N GLU A 1039 23.21 -0.16 10.62
CA GLU A 1039 23.70 1.20 10.95
C GLU A 1039 22.83 2.05 11.92
N GLU A 1040 21.94 1.47 12.73
CA GLU A 1040 21.21 2.19 13.80
C GLU A 1040 21.19 1.41 15.12
#